data_AF-A0A2D6QBH4-F1
#
_entry.id   AF-A0A2D6QBH4-F1
#
_cell.length_a   1.000
_cell.length_b   1.000
_cell.length_c   1.000
_cell.angle_alpha   90.00
_cell.angle_beta   90.00
_cell.angle_gamma   90.00
#
_symmetry.space_group_name_H-M   'P 1'
#
loop_
_entity.id
_entity.type
_entity.pdbx_description
1 polymer ?
#
loop_
_entity_poly.entity_id
_entity_poly.type
_entity_poly.pdbx_seq_one_letter_code
_entity_poly.pdbx_strand_id
1 'polypeptide(L)'
;MLLISLCATFPLATPAVLFQDGEAQGDVIRTKTPVEVVVGPVQAQELETMEEFQGPLTPSFGKSISRQDDDVPLPIPAVFEAGADGDVMIRPASGDPYFLGFTGGNYYPPANELIDPLILDRYQPGMDSRPGDFTYAYVMFSKRMTEERLARLEALGCRVLKFHHHYTIKVALPPAILTDVSVLPFVRWVGQAQDRQKYHPGLVRELSQGTESRLNVTVNLTESDLNAASVGTPVGSLYLGQPGTPSHRLEGKIGDDQRALMWMSNGWMQRRLEELGLEIQWYSPRSMSFQGWIDRQKLESLVTLDFVSDLEIVPEEGTTSVPHDESMALITADYVRKDFPGDTNQVAIVGVMDSGIEVDHSDLAFAWAGWDCTPAGDPMSDNNGSTNQGHGTHVAGTLLGRGITKPDLLGVAPGLASWGGTSRLFNLRRYADEGSCSWSLDTCIDKFQSPVTDGSGNTTPKPHLITNSWSWKSPPYSGTESQCRSLDTAVYGDDQVWLFSAGNAGSGASTIGIPGGAKNVITVGNVSDRIDTTGDPGNIWTDSSRGPMSDGRWKPNIVASGHMIESAVANNNTGYAHYNGTSMSTPHVAGVVATMVDHFSWIRYDPALTSALLMATAITKDDQVLTRPTDAHLDTYGAGRVSAVKANWNFSGAGRIGMWSFDQSNSSSYAYSDFTVPVGTQRLVAVMHYVEEECDSGDSQALVHDYDLWLDRDPIDTANGNTGDYSLQQSTVDNTEIRIIDSPASGAWRWKTFPDSAGSNVVKMAIVMYAIYDDTTPDATLTLGVDDSTVQPGETVSVSATVNPTDYIASAVILDRSGSTASMISSSTTLYDGVVTDLTDSHAGGADILLGDILDISPRTGTWGLSYSSEGTKSVTINARSDNMIDKTSTINVIVDGTDPGAVSALTSSSHAAGVWSNNPNITWTWNAATDALSGLQGYGIYETTSCSTPGTILDIGAVTTHTGGPYSSSLSGRAFNIRSVDNSDNWDADYVCDSNYLIDVDDPTAPTFNSSSHTIGGKSCNATITVSWNAGTDAHSGVEGYGIVWTTNPTGCRANILDTTGTSETATLAPGTWYLNVITKDFAGNWTDCANLASFGPFTIVSSCTLFADDFESGSYAAGGWTISSAGRCKVNAKSAFTGAFGARLKKGGQGTGACTVGVAAKQTWIQAPPVDTTGWSGVRVDMNAHFRKNTLSCEYMDLQWWDGAAWQSAGIVETHAWAPYSFNLPAGALGNPALSLRLITNSKGKAEKAELDDFAVIGIE
;
A
#
# COMPACT_ATOMS: atom_id res chain seq x y z
N MET A 1 26.81 0.13 -20.76
CA MET A 1 27.71 -0.76 -21.55
C MET A 1 27.68 -2.15 -20.93
N LEU A 2 28.26 -3.15 -21.58
CA LEU A 2 28.36 -4.58 -21.21
C LEU A 2 28.86 -4.80 -19.75
N LEU A 3 28.62 -5.94 -19.06
CA LEU A 3 28.34 -7.32 -19.52
C LEU A 3 27.40 -8.11 -18.56
N ILE A 4 27.29 -9.44 -18.69
CA ILE A 4 26.12 -10.30 -18.31
C ILE A 4 26.53 -11.56 -17.49
N SER A 5 25.54 -12.19 -16.84
CA SER A 5 25.50 -13.55 -16.23
C SER A 5 25.98 -13.69 -14.76
N LEU A 6 25.48 -14.65 -13.96
CA LEU A 6 24.78 -15.92 -14.29
C LEU A 6 23.77 -16.36 -13.18
N CYS A 7 22.69 -17.07 -13.52
CA CYS A 7 21.69 -17.59 -12.57
C CYS A 7 21.93 -19.06 -12.15
N ALA A 8 21.50 -19.45 -10.94
CA ALA A 8 21.34 -20.85 -10.51
C ALA A 8 20.21 -21.01 -9.46
N THR A 9 19.51 -22.14 -9.47
CA THR A 9 18.14 -22.31 -8.94
C THR A 9 17.98 -23.28 -7.75
N PHE A 10 17.01 -22.98 -6.85
CA PHE A 10 16.16 -23.90 -6.06
C PHE A 10 16.81 -24.87 -5.01
N PRO A 11 16.04 -25.47 -4.06
CA PRO A 11 14.68 -25.17 -3.55
C PRO A 11 14.55 -25.08 -2.01
N LEU A 12 13.33 -24.83 -1.51
CA LEU A 12 12.91 -24.91 -0.09
C LEU A 12 12.90 -26.34 0.48
N ALA A 13 13.10 -26.47 1.81
CA ALA A 13 12.75 -27.67 2.58
C ALA A 13 12.42 -27.33 4.05
N THR A 14 11.29 -27.84 4.56
CA THR A 14 10.84 -27.70 5.96
C THR A 14 11.41 -28.80 6.86
N PRO A 15 11.92 -28.51 8.07
CA PRO A 15 12.24 -29.53 9.07
C PRO A 15 10.99 -29.94 9.88
N ALA A 16 10.80 -31.25 10.08
CA ALA A 16 9.79 -31.80 10.98
C ALA A 16 10.40 -32.17 12.34
N VAL A 17 9.60 -32.11 13.41
CA VAL A 17 10.03 -32.45 14.78
C VAL A 17 10.19 -33.97 14.96
N LEU A 18 11.28 -34.40 15.60
CA LEU A 18 11.46 -35.75 16.14
C LEU A 18 12.39 -35.72 17.36
N PHE A 19 11.93 -36.26 18.50
CA PHE A 19 12.70 -36.43 19.73
C PHE A 19 13.09 -37.90 19.93
N GLN A 20 14.28 -38.17 20.49
CA GLN A 20 14.52 -39.33 21.35
C GLN A 20 15.79 -39.18 22.23
N ASP A 21 15.87 -39.98 23.29
CA ASP A 21 16.64 -39.72 24.52
C ASP A 21 18.09 -40.27 24.55
N GLY A 22 18.92 -39.79 25.48
CA GLY A 22 20.25 -40.36 25.80
C GLY A 22 21.05 -39.60 26.88
N GLU A 23 21.44 -40.28 27.97
CA GLU A 23 21.91 -39.68 29.24
C GLU A 23 23.38 -39.16 29.31
N ALA A 24 23.54 -38.00 29.96
CA ALA A 24 24.45 -37.69 31.09
C ALA A 24 26.00 -37.57 30.99
N GLN A 25 26.49 -36.62 31.83
CA GLN A 25 27.85 -36.37 32.38
C GLN A 25 28.99 -35.83 31.47
N GLY A 26 29.48 -34.64 31.86
CA GLY A 26 30.75 -34.04 31.44
C GLY A 26 30.87 -32.58 31.90
N ASP A 27 31.86 -32.26 32.75
CA ASP A 27 32.05 -30.90 33.28
C ASP A 27 32.48 -29.89 32.20
N VAL A 28 31.86 -28.70 32.19
CA VAL A 28 32.24 -27.59 31.29
C VAL A 28 32.68 -26.37 32.09
N ILE A 29 33.97 -26.06 31.99
CA ILE A 29 34.56 -24.82 32.54
C ILE A 29 34.05 -23.63 31.72
N ARG A 30 33.35 -22.68 32.35
CA ARG A 30 32.90 -21.44 31.69
C ARG A 30 34.09 -20.52 31.41
N THR A 31 34.36 -20.24 30.13
CA THR A 31 35.16 -19.09 29.69
C THR A 31 34.32 -18.18 28.80
N LYS A 32 34.26 -16.89 29.12
CA LYS A 32 33.50 -15.88 28.36
C LYS A 32 34.21 -15.53 27.05
N THR A 33 33.50 -15.63 25.93
CA THR A 33 33.71 -14.81 24.73
C THR A 33 32.32 -14.53 24.12
N PRO A 34 31.97 -13.29 23.74
CA PRO A 34 30.76 -13.05 22.95
C PRO A 34 30.88 -13.70 21.57
N VAL A 35 29.75 -14.11 20.99
CA VAL A 35 29.65 -14.49 19.59
C VAL A 35 28.82 -13.41 18.90
N GLU A 36 29.42 -12.71 17.93
CA GLU A 36 28.68 -11.82 17.04
C GLU A 36 27.74 -12.66 16.16
N VAL A 37 26.43 -12.47 16.30
CA VAL A 37 25.44 -13.04 15.40
C VAL A 37 25.20 -12.05 14.27
N VAL A 38 25.90 -12.25 13.15
CA VAL A 38 25.66 -11.46 11.93
C VAL A 38 24.33 -11.89 11.31
N VAL A 39 23.28 -11.12 11.59
CA VAL A 39 21.97 -11.25 10.92
C VAL A 39 22.09 -10.64 9.52
N GLY A 40 21.67 -11.38 8.49
CA GLY A 40 21.66 -10.88 7.11
C GLY A 40 20.45 -9.98 6.84
N PRO A 41 20.59 -8.91 6.05
CA PRO A 41 19.52 -7.94 5.85
C PRO A 41 18.36 -8.51 5.00
N VAL A 42 17.14 -8.24 5.45
CA VAL A 42 15.94 -8.23 4.60
C VAL A 42 15.81 -6.81 4.02
N GLN A 43 15.37 -6.67 2.77
CA GLN A 43 15.32 -5.37 2.10
C GLN A 43 14.23 -4.45 2.68
N ALA A 44 14.62 -3.57 3.59
CA ALA A 44 13.96 -2.30 3.84
C ALA A 44 14.78 -1.21 3.13
N GLN A 45 14.16 -0.43 2.24
CA GLN A 45 14.82 0.73 1.63
C GLN A 45 14.58 2.00 2.46
N GLU A 46 15.61 2.84 2.54
CA GLU A 46 15.52 4.28 2.80
C GLU A 46 15.14 4.71 4.24
N LEU A 47 15.74 4.07 5.25
CA LEU A 47 15.78 4.59 6.64
C LEU A 47 17.10 4.32 7.41
N GLU A 48 18.17 3.89 6.74
CA GLU A 48 19.36 3.25 7.35
C GLU A 48 20.32 4.15 8.19
N THR A 49 20.02 5.43 8.47
CA THR A 49 20.93 6.32 9.24
C THR A 49 20.25 7.24 10.26
N MET A 50 19.60 6.66 11.27
CA MET A 50 19.35 7.34 12.56
C MET A 50 20.49 7.01 13.53
N GLU A 51 21.38 7.97 13.84
CA GLU A 51 22.52 7.73 14.74
C GLU A 51 22.08 7.65 16.22
N GLU A 52 22.56 6.63 16.93
CA GLU A 52 22.26 6.40 18.35
C GLU A 52 23.10 7.30 19.28
N PHE A 53 22.45 7.93 20.26
CA PHE A 53 23.13 8.78 21.26
C PHE A 53 23.74 7.93 22.38
N GLN A 54 25.01 8.17 22.73
CA GLN A 54 25.80 7.31 23.63
C GLN A 54 25.49 7.46 25.14
N GLY A 55 24.23 7.29 25.53
CA GLY A 55 23.79 7.23 26.93
C GLY A 55 23.95 8.54 27.71
N PRO A 56 23.77 8.52 29.05
CA PRO A 56 23.89 9.71 29.88
C PRO A 56 25.36 10.09 30.12
N LEU A 57 25.65 11.38 29.96
CA LEU A 57 26.95 11.98 30.23
C LEU A 57 27.10 12.34 31.71
N THR A 58 28.33 12.33 32.22
CA THR A 58 28.65 12.76 33.60
C THR A 58 28.91 14.27 33.65
N PRO A 59 28.29 15.03 34.56
CA PRO A 59 28.56 16.46 34.72
C PRO A 59 29.86 16.73 35.50
N SER A 60 30.22 18.01 35.57
CA SER A 60 31.22 18.55 36.50
C SER A 60 30.57 19.29 37.66
N PHE A 61 31.25 19.40 38.79
CA PHE A 61 30.76 20.13 39.98
C PHE A 61 31.66 21.34 40.25
N GLY A 62 31.04 22.52 40.39
CA GLY A 62 31.73 23.79 40.54
C GLY A 62 31.50 24.42 41.91
N LYS A 63 32.55 25.04 42.49
CA LYS A 63 32.43 25.80 43.74
C LYS A 63 32.48 27.29 43.42
N SER A 64 31.43 28.02 43.79
CA SER A 64 31.39 29.47 43.57
C SER A 64 32.49 30.18 44.37
N ILE A 65 32.97 31.30 43.83
CA ILE A 65 34.08 32.06 44.43
C ILE A 65 33.54 33.10 45.46
N SER A 66 32.24 33.38 45.43
CA SER A 66 31.48 34.27 46.33
C SER A 66 31.24 33.65 47.72
N ARG A 67 32.32 33.46 48.49
CA ARG A 67 32.28 32.94 49.87
C ARG A 67 31.80 34.00 50.89
N GLN A 68 30.65 34.64 50.66
CA GLN A 68 30.18 35.78 51.46
C GLN A 68 28.72 35.79 51.93
N ASP A 69 27.76 35.16 51.26
CA ASP A 69 26.39 35.05 51.78
C ASP A 69 26.21 33.76 52.61
N ASP A 70 26.29 33.93 53.93
CA ASP A 70 25.92 32.96 54.96
C ASP A 70 24.48 33.18 55.48
N ASP A 71 23.92 34.36 55.19
CA ASP A 71 22.55 34.75 55.49
C ASP A 71 21.53 33.93 54.68
N VAL A 72 20.36 33.68 55.28
CA VAL A 72 19.17 33.23 54.55
C VAL A 72 18.76 34.32 53.56
N PRO A 73 18.38 34.00 52.31
CA PRO A 73 17.87 34.96 51.34
C PRO A 73 16.79 35.88 51.96
N LEU A 74 17.15 37.15 52.15
CA LEU A 74 16.25 38.16 52.68
C LEU A 74 15.15 38.50 51.66
N PRO A 75 13.97 38.96 52.12
CA PRO A 75 12.86 39.25 51.24
C PRO A 75 13.23 40.30 50.20
N ILE A 76 13.14 39.92 48.93
CA ILE A 76 13.44 40.78 47.80
C ILE A 76 12.23 41.71 47.60
N PRO A 77 12.38 43.04 47.60
CA PRO A 77 11.29 43.95 47.25
C PRO A 77 10.85 43.72 45.79
N ALA A 78 9.57 43.91 45.49
CA ALA A 78 9.07 43.84 44.12
C ALA A 78 9.88 44.77 43.21
N VAL A 79 10.48 44.19 42.16
CA VAL A 79 11.30 44.91 41.19
C VAL A 79 10.42 45.26 39.99
N PHE A 80 10.40 46.53 39.62
CA PHE A 80 9.63 47.06 38.52
C PHE A 80 10.54 47.62 37.43
N GLU A 81 10.19 47.37 36.16
CA GLU A 81 10.83 47.97 35.00
C GLU A 81 9.82 48.85 34.25
N ALA A 82 10.24 50.04 33.83
CA ALA A 82 9.36 51.02 33.22
C ALA A 82 9.07 50.67 31.74
N GLY A 83 7.99 49.93 31.50
CA GLY A 83 7.52 49.55 30.17
C GLY A 83 6.67 50.62 29.49
N ALA A 84 6.47 50.49 28.17
CA ALA A 84 5.67 51.43 27.39
C ALA A 84 4.18 51.43 27.76
N ASP A 85 3.67 50.29 28.24
CA ASP A 85 2.27 50.08 28.63
C ASP A 85 2.06 50.10 30.16
N GLY A 86 3.10 50.41 30.93
CA GLY A 86 3.07 50.50 32.40
C GLY A 86 4.32 49.92 33.06
N ASP A 87 4.45 50.11 34.37
CA ASP A 87 5.53 49.51 35.18
C ASP A 87 5.33 47.98 35.26
N VAL A 88 6.20 47.23 34.60
CA VAL A 88 6.17 45.76 34.58
C VAL A 88 6.83 45.24 35.86
N MET A 89 6.09 44.48 36.67
CA MET A 89 6.64 43.78 37.83
C MET A 89 7.52 42.60 37.36
N ILE A 90 8.82 42.86 37.18
CA ILE A 90 9.79 41.87 36.70
C ILE A 90 10.24 40.89 37.81
N ARG A 91 10.09 41.24 39.10
CA ARG A 91 10.06 40.29 40.23
C ARG A 91 8.96 40.70 41.23
N PRO A 92 8.19 39.75 41.78
CA PRO A 92 7.29 40.04 42.90
C PRO A 92 8.07 40.32 44.19
N ALA A 93 7.39 40.82 45.23
CA ALA A 93 7.97 40.93 46.56
C ALA A 93 7.83 39.59 47.29
N SER A 94 8.92 39.04 47.83
CA SER A 94 8.80 37.93 48.79
C SER A 94 8.43 38.46 50.18
N GLY A 95 7.61 37.69 50.91
CA GLY A 95 7.22 37.98 52.29
C GLY A 95 8.34 37.70 53.30
N ASP A 96 8.10 37.98 54.59
CA ASP A 96 9.02 37.61 55.67
C ASP A 96 9.34 36.10 55.57
N PRO A 97 10.60 35.70 55.29
CA PRO A 97 10.96 34.29 55.05
C PRO A 97 10.94 33.45 56.34
N TYR A 98 10.79 34.08 57.49
CA TYR A 98 10.76 33.42 58.79
C TYR A 98 9.33 33.04 59.16
N PHE A 99 8.78 32.01 58.51
CA PHE A 99 7.47 31.44 58.83
C PHE A 99 7.48 29.91 58.85
N LEU A 100 6.59 29.33 59.65
CA LEU A 100 6.31 27.90 59.67
C LEU A 100 5.15 27.62 58.71
N GLY A 101 5.44 26.97 57.58
CA GLY A 101 4.53 26.73 56.46
C GLY A 101 3.74 25.43 56.60
N PHE A 102 2.43 25.47 56.36
CA PHE A 102 1.55 24.30 56.40
C PHE A 102 0.39 24.51 55.42
N THR A 103 -0.21 23.42 54.91
CA THR A 103 -1.46 23.48 54.12
C THR A 103 -2.60 24.17 54.89
N GLY A 104 -2.68 24.00 56.22
CA GLY A 104 -3.56 24.76 57.13
C GLY A 104 -3.17 26.25 57.34
N GLY A 105 -2.25 26.76 56.53
CA GLY A 105 -1.83 28.16 56.42
C GLY A 105 -0.68 28.56 57.34
N ASN A 106 0.17 29.47 56.88
CA ASN A 106 1.43 29.87 57.52
C ASN A 106 1.25 30.44 58.94
N TYR A 107 2.26 30.26 59.79
CA TYR A 107 2.43 30.95 61.07
C TYR A 107 3.73 31.75 61.05
N TYR A 108 3.67 33.04 61.41
CA TYR A 108 4.81 33.96 61.45
C TYR A 108 5.20 34.22 62.91
N PRO A 109 6.32 33.65 63.42
CA PRO A 109 6.78 33.91 64.77
C PRO A 109 7.10 35.40 64.98
N PRO A 110 6.75 36.01 66.12
CA PRO A 110 7.09 37.40 66.41
C PRO A 110 8.61 37.67 66.27
N ALA A 111 8.97 38.84 65.74
CA ALA A 111 10.37 39.17 65.38
C ALA A 111 11.38 39.12 66.55
N ASN A 112 10.90 39.17 67.80
CA ASN A 112 11.72 39.09 69.02
C ASN A 112 11.50 37.77 69.81
N GLU A 113 10.73 36.82 69.25
CA GLU A 113 10.47 35.52 69.87
C GLU A 113 11.50 34.50 69.39
N LEU A 114 12.18 33.85 70.33
CA LEU A 114 13.14 32.76 70.08
C LEU A 114 12.58 31.37 70.44
N ILE A 115 11.54 31.32 71.28
CA ILE A 115 10.88 30.10 71.77
C ILE A 115 9.36 30.36 71.76
N ASP A 116 8.61 29.48 71.11
CA ASP A 116 7.15 29.45 71.11
C ASP A 116 6.59 29.12 72.51
N PRO A 117 5.67 29.93 73.07
CA PRO A 117 4.96 29.60 74.30
C PRO A 117 4.25 28.24 74.29
N LEU A 118 3.78 27.74 73.15
CA LEU A 118 3.08 26.46 73.06
C LEU A 118 3.93 25.26 73.50
N ILE A 119 5.25 25.30 73.28
CA ILE A 119 6.16 24.25 73.77
C ILE A 119 6.07 24.14 75.30
N LEU A 120 5.95 25.27 75.99
CA LEU A 120 5.93 25.34 77.46
C LEU A 120 4.54 25.00 78.03
N ASP A 121 3.46 25.27 77.29
CA ASP A 121 2.09 24.97 77.70
C ASP A 121 1.68 23.51 77.44
N ARG A 122 2.18 22.89 76.36
CA ARG A 122 1.79 21.53 75.94
C ARG A 122 2.62 20.42 76.58
N TYR A 123 3.93 20.64 76.74
CA TYR A 123 4.83 19.61 77.26
C TYR A 123 4.66 19.40 78.76
N GLN A 124 4.54 18.14 79.19
CA GLN A 124 4.62 17.76 80.60
C GLN A 124 5.53 16.52 80.76
N PRO A 125 6.51 16.53 81.70
CA PRO A 125 7.38 15.37 81.93
C PRO A 125 6.58 14.11 82.25
N GLY A 126 6.79 13.05 81.47
CA GLY A 126 6.05 11.79 81.60
C GLY A 126 4.62 11.79 81.05
N MET A 127 4.24 12.75 80.21
CA MET A 127 3.03 12.65 79.38
C MET A 127 3.03 11.39 78.50
N ASP A 128 1.83 10.92 78.11
CA ASP A 128 1.52 9.86 77.12
C ASP A 128 2.35 8.56 77.11
N SER A 129 3.13 8.29 78.15
CA SER A 129 4.03 7.12 78.28
C SER A 129 5.08 7.00 77.17
N ARG A 130 5.50 8.13 76.56
CA ARG A 130 6.61 8.17 75.59
C ARG A 130 7.93 7.64 76.16
N PRO A 131 8.83 7.06 75.33
CA PRO A 131 10.03 6.37 75.79
C PRO A 131 11.19 7.28 76.23
N GLY A 132 11.02 8.60 76.29
CA GLY A 132 12.06 9.55 76.71
C GLY A 132 11.53 10.95 77.00
N ASP A 133 12.32 11.76 77.71
CA ASP A 133 11.94 13.11 78.17
C ASP A 133 12.23 14.15 77.07
N PHE A 134 11.38 14.16 76.03
CA PHE A 134 11.48 15.05 74.87
C PHE A 134 10.11 15.53 74.39
N THR A 135 10.11 16.63 73.63
CA THR A 135 8.96 17.09 72.84
C THR A 135 9.37 17.28 71.39
N TYR A 136 8.42 17.21 70.47
CA TYR A 136 8.66 17.49 69.06
C TYR A 136 8.58 18.99 68.79
N ALA A 137 9.53 19.52 68.01
CA ALA A 137 9.62 20.95 67.71
C ALA A 137 10.21 21.19 66.32
N TYR A 138 10.04 22.42 65.84
CA TYR A 138 10.63 22.94 64.62
C TYR A 138 11.68 23.99 65.00
N VAL A 139 12.90 23.84 64.47
CA VAL A 139 13.99 24.81 64.63
C VAL A 139 14.17 25.54 63.30
N MET A 140 13.79 26.82 63.27
CA MET A 140 13.91 27.69 62.10
C MET A 140 15.30 28.33 62.09
N PHE A 141 15.98 28.34 60.95
CA PHE A 141 17.34 28.88 60.82
C PHE A 141 17.34 30.36 60.40
N SER A 142 18.35 31.11 60.85
CA SER A 142 18.66 32.48 60.42
C SER A 142 19.87 32.57 59.47
N LYS A 143 20.52 31.42 59.18
CA LYS A 143 21.67 31.25 58.28
C LYS A 143 21.50 30.00 57.43
N ARG A 144 22.20 29.90 56.30
CA ARG A 144 22.17 28.71 55.40
C ARG A 144 22.35 27.40 56.19
N MET A 145 21.50 26.40 55.93
CA MET A 145 21.60 25.10 56.60
C MET A 145 22.87 24.36 56.12
N THR A 146 23.65 23.79 57.05
CA THR A 146 24.89 23.06 56.74
C THR A 146 25.09 21.90 57.72
N GLU A 147 25.82 20.85 57.31
CA GLU A 147 26.13 19.69 58.14
C GLU A 147 26.75 20.07 59.50
N GLU A 148 27.66 21.07 59.53
CA GLU A 148 28.26 21.58 60.77
C GLU A 148 27.22 22.17 61.73
N ARG A 149 26.17 22.81 61.21
CA ARG A 149 25.06 23.37 62.00
C ARG A 149 24.10 22.29 62.48
N LEU A 150 23.84 21.28 61.65
CA LEU A 150 23.03 20.11 62.03
C LEU A 150 23.72 19.30 63.14
N ALA A 151 24.97 18.92 62.94
CA ALA A 151 25.79 18.24 63.95
C ALA A 151 25.95 19.08 65.24
N ARG A 152 25.82 20.42 65.16
CA ARG A 152 25.82 21.30 66.34
C ARG A 152 24.51 21.23 67.14
N LEU A 153 23.36 20.99 66.51
CA LEU A 153 22.11 20.68 67.22
C LEU A 153 22.20 19.31 67.90
N GLU A 154 22.70 18.30 67.18
CA GLU A 154 22.89 16.94 67.71
C GLU A 154 23.87 16.92 68.90
N ALA A 155 24.96 17.69 68.83
CA ALA A 155 25.93 17.83 69.91
C ALA A 155 25.38 18.52 71.18
N LEU A 156 24.20 19.15 71.13
CA LEU A 156 23.48 19.61 72.33
C LEU A 156 22.53 18.55 72.89
N GLY A 157 22.15 17.54 72.10
CA GLY A 157 21.19 16.49 72.48
C GLY A 157 19.83 16.57 71.77
N CYS A 158 19.65 17.45 70.78
CA CYS A 158 18.55 17.29 69.83
C CYS A 158 18.76 16.01 69.02
N ARG A 159 17.68 15.36 68.60
CA ARG A 159 17.71 14.44 67.46
C ARG A 159 17.06 15.14 66.28
N VAL A 160 17.84 15.37 65.23
CA VAL A 160 17.34 15.85 63.94
C VAL A 160 16.47 14.75 63.33
N LEU A 161 15.30 15.12 62.80
CA LEU A 161 14.34 14.17 62.22
C LEU A 161 14.20 14.37 60.72
N LYS A 162 13.78 15.56 60.28
CA LYS A 162 13.51 15.86 58.87
C LYS A 162 13.60 17.35 58.57
N PHE A 163 13.97 17.72 57.34
CA PHE A 163 13.81 19.09 56.83
C PHE A 163 12.32 19.47 56.75
N HIS A 164 12.04 20.77 56.85
CA HIS A 164 10.72 21.38 56.71
C HIS A 164 10.93 22.73 56.01
N HIS A 165 10.02 23.16 55.16
CA HIS A 165 10.34 24.23 54.22
C HIS A 165 10.63 25.59 54.89
N HIS A 166 11.22 26.50 54.11
CA HIS A 166 11.67 27.83 54.57
C HIS A 166 12.69 27.73 55.73
N TYR A 167 13.81 27.04 55.45
CA TYR A 167 14.99 26.95 56.33
C TYR A 167 14.70 26.36 57.73
N THR A 168 13.71 25.48 57.83
CA THR A 168 13.26 24.91 59.10
C THR A 168 13.66 23.44 59.20
N ILE A 169 13.81 22.93 60.42
CA ILE A 169 14.09 21.50 60.64
C ILE A 169 13.32 20.94 61.82
N LYS A 170 12.68 19.79 61.61
CA LYS A 170 11.91 19.03 62.58
C LYS A 170 12.86 18.26 63.48
N VAL A 171 12.68 18.37 64.79
CA VAL A 171 13.54 17.78 65.82
C VAL A 171 12.73 17.11 66.93
N ALA A 172 13.27 16.04 67.51
CA ALA A 172 12.93 15.63 68.87
C ALA A 172 13.91 16.36 69.82
N LEU A 173 13.37 17.27 70.63
CA LEU A 173 14.13 18.20 71.47
C LEU A 173 13.85 17.91 72.96
N PRO A 174 14.87 17.57 73.76
CA PRO A 174 14.76 17.54 75.22
C PRO A 174 14.52 18.96 75.77
N PRO A 175 13.42 19.26 76.48
CA PRO A 175 13.12 20.63 76.92
C PRO A 175 14.19 21.25 77.84
N ALA A 176 15.04 20.42 78.47
CA ALA A 176 16.21 20.86 79.23
C ALA A 176 17.23 21.68 78.40
N ILE A 177 17.29 21.51 77.08
CA ILE A 177 18.22 22.22 76.18
C ILE A 177 17.54 23.29 75.30
N LEU A 178 16.23 23.51 75.47
CA LEU A 178 15.44 24.44 74.64
C LEU A 178 16.06 25.84 74.58
N THR A 179 16.53 26.35 75.72
CA THR A 179 17.24 27.64 75.80
C THR A 179 18.55 27.61 75.03
N ASP A 180 19.39 26.58 75.21
CA ASP A 180 20.70 26.48 74.58
C ASP A 180 20.62 26.36 73.05
N VAL A 181 19.57 25.72 72.53
CA VAL A 181 19.26 25.65 71.09
C VAL A 181 18.79 27.00 70.55
N SER A 182 17.85 27.65 71.24
CA SER A 182 17.24 28.92 70.77
C SER A 182 18.20 30.12 70.73
N VAL A 183 19.36 30.04 71.40
CA VAL A 183 20.41 31.08 71.39
C VAL A 183 21.58 30.76 70.45
N LEU A 184 21.50 29.70 69.63
CA LEU A 184 22.52 29.41 68.61
C LEU A 184 22.56 30.52 67.55
N PRO A 185 23.75 30.96 67.09
CA PRO A 185 23.89 32.13 66.20
C PRO A 185 23.41 31.91 64.76
N PHE A 186 22.82 30.75 64.47
CA PHE A 186 22.20 30.38 63.20
C PHE A 186 20.73 29.96 63.35
N VAL A 187 20.15 30.08 64.54
CA VAL A 187 18.73 29.82 64.81
C VAL A 187 17.97 31.15 64.81
N ARG A 188 16.73 31.13 64.32
CA ARG A 188 15.77 32.23 64.31
C ARG A 188 14.70 32.06 65.38
N TRP A 189 14.18 30.84 65.53
CA TRP A 189 13.05 30.50 66.40
C TRP A 189 13.00 28.98 66.63
N VAL A 190 12.42 28.57 67.77
CA VAL A 190 12.13 27.16 68.10
C VAL A 190 10.68 27.05 68.56
N GLY A 191 9.85 26.24 67.89
CA GLY A 191 8.42 26.21 68.19
C GLY A 191 7.64 24.99 67.69
N GLN A 192 6.32 25.09 67.72
CA GLN A 192 5.40 24.00 67.32
C GLN A 192 4.36 24.46 66.29
N ALA A 193 3.90 23.50 65.49
CA ALA A 193 2.79 23.71 64.57
C ALA A 193 1.50 24.00 65.35
N GLN A 194 0.84 25.10 65.00
CA GLN A 194 -0.38 25.56 65.68
C GLN A 194 -1.54 24.60 65.35
N ASP A 195 -2.54 24.42 66.23
CA ASP A 195 -3.61 23.41 66.01
C ASP A 195 -4.36 23.57 64.68
N ARG A 196 -4.55 24.82 64.22
CA ARG A 196 -5.18 25.12 62.93
C ARG A 196 -4.35 24.70 61.70
N GLN A 197 -3.04 24.52 61.86
CA GLN A 197 -2.12 24.13 60.78
C GLN A 197 -2.18 22.63 60.51
N LYS A 198 -2.59 21.85 61.51
CA LYS A 198 -2.67 20.38 61.50
C LYS A 198 -4.04 19.85 61.07
N TYR A 199 -4.78 20.65 60.31
CA TYR A 199 -5.99 20.22 59.64
C TYR A 199 -5.79 20.45 58.15
N HIS A 200 -5.57 19.36 57.41
CA HIS A 200 -5.48 19.42 55.95
C HIS A 200 -6.72 20.13 55.35
N PRO A 201 -6.58 21.05 54.39
CA PRO A 201 -7.72 21.77 53.78
C PRO A 201 -8.85 20.87 53.28
N GLY A 202 -8.54 19.64 52.82
CA GLY A 202 -9.55 18.64 52.49
C GLY A 202 -10.40 18.21 53.68
N LEU A 203 -9.79 17.98 54.85
CA LEU A 203 -10.50 17.67 56.09
C LEU A 203 -11.27 18.91 56.60
N VAL A 204 -10.71 20.12 56.50
CA VAL A 204 -11.43 21.37 56.83
C VAL A 204 -12.68 21.53 55.96
N ARG A 205 -12.58 21.23 54.65
CA ARG A 205 -13.73 21.25 53.74
C ARG A 205 -14.80 20.25 54.20
N GLU A 206 -14.43 19.00 54.46
CA GLU A 206 -15.38 17.97 54.90
C GLU A 206 -16.02 18.33 56.25
N LEU A 207 -15.24 18.86 57.20
CA LEU A 207 -15.75 19.40 58.46
C LEU A 207 -16.72 20.59 58.29
N SER A 208 -16.70 21.28 57.14
CA SER A 208 -17.62 22.38 56.81
C SER A 208 -18.84 22.00 55.95
N GLN A 209 -18.76 20.91 55.18
CA GLN A 209 -19.78 20.53 54.17
C GLN A 209 -20.48 19.20 54.47
N GLY A 210 -19.76 18.24 55.04
CA GLY A 210 -20.28 16.90 55.29
C GLY A 210 -21.20 16.79 56.50
N THR A 211 -22.10 15.82 56.47
CA THR A 211 -23.05 15.49 57.56
C THR A 211 -22.61 14.30 58.43
N GLU A 212 -21.51 13.64 58.09
CA GLU A 212 -21.00 12.43 58.77
C GLU A 212 -20.66 12.71 60.25
N SER A 213 -21.03 11.79 61.14
CA SER A 213 -20.70 11.86 62.58
C SER A 213 -19.36 11.21 62.93
N ARG A 214 -18.86 10.35 62.05
CA ARG A 214 -17.63 9.57 62.17
C ARG A 214 -16.87 9.72 60.86
N LEU A 215 -15.56 9.87 60.90
CA LEU A 215 -14.73 10.15 59.73
C LEU A 215 -13.58 9.15 59.66
N ASN A 216 -13.20 8.73 58.45
CA ASN A 216 -11.97 7.97 58.22
C ASN A 216 -10.84 8.96 57.93
N VAL A 217 -9.79 8.96 58.74
CA VAL A 217 -8.70 9.95 58.68
C VAL A 217 -7.34 9.28 58.66
N THR A 218 -6.40 9.92 57.98
CA THR A 218 -4.97 9.62 58.14
C THR A 218 -4.41 10.56 59.19
N VAL A 219 -3.82 10.00 60.24
CA VAL A 219 -3.15 10.70 61.33
C VAL A 219 -1.66 10.58 61.11
N ASN A 220 -1.04 11.68 60.67
CA ASN A 220 0.37 11.70 60.34
C ASN A 220 1.23 12.00 61.57
N LEU A 221 2.34 11.29 61.71
CA LEU A 221 3.22 11.40 62.85
C LEU A 221 4.41 12.32 62.57
N THR A 222 5.15 12.69 63.62
CA THR A 222 6.44 13.40 63.51
C THR A 222 7.62 12.43 63.28
N GLU A 223 7.49 11.16 63.69
CA GLU A 223 8.43 10.09 63.38
C GLU A 223 7.72 8.72 63.43
N SER A 224 8.44 7.67 63.06
CA SER A 224 7.89 6.30 63.06
C SER A 224 7.66 5.74 64.46
N ASP A 225 6.46 5.22 64.73
CA ASP A 225 6.11 4.52 65.99
C ASP A 225 6.52 3.02 65.97
N LEU A 226 7.24 2.57 64.94
CA LEU A 226 7.75 1.19 64.85
C LEU A 226 8.76 0.88 65.96
N ASN A 227 8.61 -0.29 66.55
CA ASN A 227 9.36 -0.73 67.73
C ASN A 227 9.34 -2.28 67.84
N ALA A 228 9.96 -2.83 68.89
CA ALA A 228 10.09 -4.28 69.08
C ALA A 228 8.76 -5.04 69.32
N ALA A 229 7.63 -4.34 69.54
CA ALA A 229 6.29 -4.93 69.62
C ALA A 229 5.47 -4.78 68.32
N SER A 230 5.99 -4.12 67.29
CA SER A 230 5.29 -3.96 66.00
C SER A 230 5.09 -5.29 65.30
N VAL A 231 3.92 -5.47 64.70
CA VAL A 231 3.54 -6.71 64.00
C VAL A 231 3.14 -6.38 62.57
N GLY A 232 3.96 -6.83 61.62
CA GLY A 232 3.56 -6.96 60.22
C GLY A 232 2.78 -8.27 60.06
N THR A 233 1.51 -8.17 59.67
CA THR A 233 0.66 -9.34 59.38
C THR A 233 0.76 -9.69 57.90
N PRO A 234 1.15 -10.93 57.53
CA PRO A 234 1.20 -11.36 56.14
C PRO A 234 -0.18 -11.33 55.46
N VAL A 235 -0.34 -10.45 54.48
CA VAL A 235 -1.54 -10.30 53.65
C VAL A 235 -1.26 -10.63 52.18
N GLY A 236 -2.32 -11.06 51.49
CA GLY A 236 -2.29 -11.49 50.09
C GLY A 236 -1.68 -12.86 49.84
N SER A 237 -2.01 -13.43 48.69
CA SER A 237 -1.24 -14.52 48.08
C SER A 237 -0.57 -14.00 46.82
N LEU A 238 0.63 -14.49 46.52
CA LEU A 238 1.24 -14.37 45.19
C LEU A 238 0.67 -15.48 44.31
N TYR A 239 0.19 -15.10 43.14
CA TYR A 239 -0.28 -15.98 42.08
C TYR A 239 0.69 -15.87 40.91
N LEU A 240 1.02 -17.00 40.28
CA LEU A 240 1.87 -17.05 39.09
C LEU A 240 1.18 -17.90 38.03
N GLY A 241 1.29 -17.49 36.78
CA GLY A 241 0.82 -18.27 35.65
C GLY A 241 1.68 -18.12 34.41
N GLN A 242 1.31 -18.87 33.39
CA GLN A 242 1.85 -18.83 32.04
C GLN A 242 0.66 -18.86 31.06
N PRO A 243 0.78 -18.32 29.85
CA PRO A 243 -0.38 -18.21 28.98
C PRO A 243 -0.92 -19.59 28.55
N GLY A 244 -2.23 -19.76 28.63
CA GLY A 244 -2.91 -21.04 28.48
C GLY A 244 -2.98 -21.91 29.75
N THR A 245 -2.43 -21.47 30.89
CA THR A 245 -2.78 -22.05 32.20
C THR A 245 -3.99 -21.32 32.78
N PRO A 246 -5.10 -22.01 33.13
CA PRO A 246 -6.25 -21.36 33.78
C PRO A 246 -5.83 -20.65 35.06
N SER A 247 -6.35 -19.44 35.32
CA SER A 247 -5.91 -18.53 36.39
C SER A 247 -5.75 -19.19 37.77
N HIS A 248 -6.61 -20.18 38.07
CA HIS A 248 -6.63 -20.89 39.35
C HIS A 248 -5.50 -21.93 39.57
N ARG A 249 -4.61 -22.21 38.60
CA ARG A 249 -3.55 -23.25 38.73
C ARG A 249 -2.22 -22.72 39.28
N LEU A 250 -2.21 -22.50 40.59
CA LEU A 250 -1.02 -22.24 41.42
C LEU A 250 0.15 -23.20 41.11
N GLU A 251 1.33 -22.65 40.74
CA GLU A 251 2.63 -23.33 40.89
C GLU A 251 3.07 -23.39 42.37
N GLY A 252 2.20 -23.93 43.23
CA GLY A 252 2.38 -23.95 44.67
C GLY A 252 2.08 -22.61 45.35
N LYS A 253 2.00 -22.63 46.67
CA LYS A 253 2.04 -21.41 47.49
C LYS A 253 3.51 -21.11 47.80
N ILE A 254 4.01 -20.00 47.29
CA ILE A 254 5.31 -19.45 47.69
C ILE A 254 5.25 -19.06 49.19
N GLY A 255 6.41 -19.03 49.83
CA GLY A 255 6.56 -18.88 51.27
C GLY A 255 5.96 -17.58 51.83
N ASP A 256 5.86 -17.54 53.17
CA ASP A 256 5.34 -16.37 53.89
C ASP A 256 6.23 -15.12 53.71
N ASP A 257 7.46 -15.30 53.25
CA ASP A 257 8.48 -14.30 52.93
C ASP A 257 8.19 -13.46 51.67
N GLN A 258 7.29 -13.89 50.77
CA GLN A 258 6.83 -13.08 49.63
C GLN A 258 5.41 -12.51 49.79
N ARG A 259 4.82 -12.57 51.00
CA ARG A 259 3.56 -11.87 51.33
C ARG A 259 3.83 -10.42 51.73
N ALA A 260 2.87 -9.53 51.51
CA ALA A 260 3.01 -8.15 51.96
C ALA A 260 2.66 -8.06 53.45
N LEU A 261 3.14 -7.03 54.14
CA LEU A 261 2.89 -6.85 55.56
C LEU A 261 1.94 -5.68 55.77
N MET A 262 0.77 -5.95 56.33
CA MET A 262 -0.08 -4.91 56.93
C MET A 262 0.39 -4.69 58.37
N TRP A 263 0.85 -3.48 58.67
CA TRP A 263 1.52 -3.18 59.94
C TRP A 263 0.57 -2.65 61.01
N MET A 264 0.78 -3.09 62.24
CA MET A 264 0.37 -2.40 63.46
C MET A 264 1.65 -2.08 64.26
N SER A 265 1.81 -0.82 64.71
CA SER A 265 3.04 -0.43 65.42
C SER A 265 3.08 -1.03 66.84
N ASN A 266 1.93 -1.20 67.48
CA ASN A 266 1.75 -1.48 68.91
C ASN A 266 2.60 -0.54 69.80
N GLY A 267 2.95 0.64 69.28
CA GLY A 267 3.84 1.60 69.92
C GLY A 267 3.11 2.52 70.88
N TRP A 268 3.78 3.59 71.30
CA TRP A 268 3.23 4.51 72.28
C TRP A 268 2.30 5.54 71.63
N MET A 269 2.59 5.94 70.39
CA MET A 269 1.71 6.82 69.63
C MET A 269 0.40 6.09 69.29
N GLN A 270 0.45 4.83 68.81
CA GLN A 270 -0.76 4.01 68.58
C GLN A 270 -1.67 4.00 69.82
N ARG A 271 -1.14 3.57 70.98
CA ARG A 271 -1.94 3.49 72.22
C ARG A 271 -2.53 4.84 72.60
N ARG A 272 -1.79 5.93 72.40
CA ARG A 272 -2.26 7.27 72.75
C ARG A 272 -3.38 7.78 71.83
N LEU A 273 -3.35 7.40 70.55
CA LEU A 273 -4.44 7.69 69.60
C LEU A 273 -5.68 6.84 69.89
N GLU A 274 -5.50 5.56 70.23
CA GLU A 274 -6.57 4.65 70.66
C GLU A 274 -7.27 5.15 71.95
N GLU A 275 -6.50 5.62 72.95
CA GLU A 275 -7.03 6.26 74.17
C GLU A 275 -7.93 7.46 73.88
N LEU A 276 -7.64 8.21 72.81
CA LEU A 276 -8.39 9.38 72.38
C LEU A 276 -9.55 9.03 71.43
N GLY A 277 -9.72 7.73 71.11
CA GLY A 277 -10.86 7.20 70.36
C GLY A 277 -10.68 7.13 68.85
N LEU A 278 -9.44 7.04 68.37
CA LEU A 278 -9.14 6.60 66.99
C LEU A 278 -9.15 5.07 66.92
N GLU A 279 -10.03 4.50 66.10
CA GLU A 279 -10.03 3.08 65.75
C GLU A 279 -9.13 2.85 64.55
N ILE A 280 -7.85 2.57 64.82
CA ILE A 280 -6.80 2.36 63.82
C ILE A 280 -7.06 1.07 63.02
N GLN A 281 -6.98 1.17 61.69
CA GLN A 281 -7.05 0.04 60.75
C GLN A 281 -5.66 -0.51 60.42
N TRP A 282 -4.69 0.37 60.18
CA TRP A 282 -3.29 0.03 59.89
C TRP A 282 -2.34 1.21 60.13
N TYR A 283 -1.05 0.89 60.18
CA TYR A 283 0.07 1.82 60.16
C TYR A 283 0.80 1.77 58.80
N SER A 284 1.20 2.93 58.29
CA SER A 284 2.04 3.12 57.10
C SER A 284 3.48 3.45 57.53
N PRO A 285 4.45 2.53 57.35
CA PRO A 285 5.86 2.80 57.64
C PRO A 285 6.47 3.87 56.73
N ARG A 286 5.99 3.99 55.48
CA ARG A 286 6.60 4.88 54.47
C ARG A 286 6.17 6.33 54.67
N SER A 287 4.87 6.60 54.82
CA SER A 287 4.34 7.95 55.10
C SER A 287 4.37 8.37 56.58
N MET A 288 4.80 7.47 57.48
CA MET A 288 4.78 7.59 58.95
C MET A 288 3.41 8.01 59.49
N SER A 289 2.38 7.23 59.19
CA SER A 289 0.99 7.58 59.53
C SER A 289 0.15 6.39 59.99
N PHE A 290 -0.93 6.66 60.74
CA PHE A 290 -2.00 5.69 60.98
C PHE A 290 -3.23 6.06 60.18
N GLN A 291 -3.94 5.08 59.63
CA GLN A 291 -5.28 5.29 59.08
C GLN A 291 -6.32 4.70 60.04
N GLY A 292 -7.39 5.44 60.32
CA GLY A 292 -8.38 5.00 61.29
C GLY A 292 -9.67 5.83 61.34
N TRP A 293 -10.70 5.26 61.96
CA TRP A 293 -12.00 5.90 62.13
C TRP A 293 -12.10 6.62 63.47
N ILE A 294 -12.66 7.83 63.47
CA ILE A 294 -12.85 8.63 64.69
C ILE A 294 -14.19 9.37 64.69
N ASP A 295 -14.79 9.55 65.87
CA ASP A 295 -15.94 10.45 66.01
C ASP A 295 -15.51 11.90 65.73
N ARG A 296 -16.27 12.62 64.90
CA ARG A 296 -15.95 13.99 64.47
C ARG A 296 -15.73 14.97 65.63
N GLN A 297 -16.37 14.73 66.79
CA GLN A 297 -16.23 15.53 68.02
C GLN A 297 -14.91 15.30 68.77
N LYS A 298 -14.10 14.28 68.42
CA LYS A 298 -12.83 13.95 69.09
C LYS A 298 -11.59 14.47 68.34
N LEU A 299 -11.74 14.91 67.09
CA LEU A 299 -10.61 15.36 66.24
C LEU A 299 -9.77 16.47 66.88
N GLU A 300 -10.39 17.41 67.60
CA GLU A 300 -9.69 18.47 68.35
C GLU A 300 -8.68 17.91 69.38
N SER A 301 -8.91 16.70 69.91
CA SER A 301 -7.98 16.06 70.85
C SER A 301 -6.72 15.52 70.16
N LEU A 302 -6.76 15.24 68.85
CA LEU A 302 -5.61 14.70 68.12
C LEU A 302 -4.61 15.79 67.71
N VAL A 303 -5.08 16.93 67.19
CA VAL A 303 -4.18 18.03 66.76
C VAL A 303 -3.32 18.59 67.88
N THR A 304 -3.83 18.57 69.12
CA THR A 304 -3.08 19.13 70.27
C THR A 304 -1.77 18.40 70.58
N LEU A 305 -1.63 17.14 70.16
CA LEU A 305 -0.48 16.28 70.40
C LEU A 305 0.75 16.76 69.62
N ASP A 306 1.91 16.90 70.26
CA ASP A 306 3.15 17.35 69.60
C ASP A 306 3.67 16.35 68.55
N PHE A 307 3.37 15.05 68.72
CA PHE A 307 3.75 14.00 67.79
C PHE A 307 2.84 13.84 66.57
N VAL A 308 1.69 14.54 66.52
CA VAL A 308 0.83 14.59 65.33
C VAL A 308 1.25 15.78 64.46
N SER A 309 1.64 15.50 63.22
CA SER A 309 2.04 16.49 62.21
C SER A 309 0.83 17.16 61.58
N ASP A 310 -0.09 16.37 61.03
CA ASP A 310 -1.30 16.82 60.33
C ASP A 310 -2.38 15.74 60.32
N LEU A 311 -3.63 16.12 60.12
CA LEU A 311 -4.79 15.25 59.96
C LEU A 311 -5.40 15.40 58.57
N GLU A 312 -5.34 14.33 57.79
CA GLU A 312 -5.93 14.24 56.45
C GLU A 312 -7.27 13.48 56.49
N ILE A 313 -8.20 13.83 55.59
CA ILE A 313 -9.38 13.00 55.33
C ILE A 313 -9.00 11.88 54.35
N VAL A 314 -9.43 10.64 54.61
CA VAL A 314 -9.28 9.56 53.63
C VAL A 314 -10.26 9.82 52.48
N PRO A 315 -9.79 9.96 51.22
CA PRO A 315 -10.69 10.33 50.12
C PRO A 315 -11.56 9.16 49.62
N GLU A 316 -12.67 9.49 48.96
CA GLU A 316 -13.46 8.52 48.19
C GLU A 316 -12.89 8.30 46.76
N GLU A 317 -13.00 7.06 46.25
CA GLU A 317 -12.51 6.64 44.93
C GLU A 317 -13.59 6.85 43.85
N GLY A 318 -13.21 7.23 42.62
CA GLY A 318 -14.19 7.54 41.56
C GLY A 318 -13.80 7.11 40.14
N THR A 319 -14.61 6.24 39.52
CA THR A 319 -14.35 5.55 38.23
C THR A 319 -15.39 5.87 37.12
N THR A 320 -15.00 6.03 35.84
CA THR A 320 -15.87 6.47 34.69
C THR A 320 -15.28 6.15 33.27
N SER A 321 -16.09 5.94 32.19
CA SER A 321 -15.72 5.49 30.78
C SER A 321 -16.56 6.14 29.59
N VAL A 322 -16.75 5.74 28.29
CA VAL A 322 -16.98 4.42 27.60
C VAL A 322 -17.00 4.25 25.98
N PRO A 323 -16.24 4.94 25.05
CA PRO A 323 -16.13 4.62 23.55
C PRO A 323 -14.71 4.37 22.87
N HIS A 324 -14.49 4.41 21.51
CA HIS A 324 -13.18 4.19 20.75
C HIS A 324 -12.84 5.15 19.55
N ASP A 325 -11.58 5.22 18.98
CA ASP A 325 -11.08 4.63 17.67
C ASP A 325 -9.54 4.73 17.31
N GLU A 326 -8.78 5.83 17.55
CA GLU A 326 -7.72 6.26 16.58
C GLU A 326 -6.28 6.50 17.12
N SER A 327 -6.12 6.58 18.45
CA SER A 327 -4.94 7.06 19.20
C SER A 327 -3.49 6.71 18.79
N MET A 328 -3.19 5.52 18.26
CA MET A 328 -1.80 5.01 18.13
C MET A 328 -0.93 5.89 17.23
N ALA A 329 -1.55 6.42 16.17
CA ALA A 329 -0.96 7.36 15.24
C ALA A 329 -0.67 8.73 15.87
N LEU A 330 -1.52 9.18 16.79
CA LEU A 330 -1.42 10.48 17.49
C LEU A 330 -0.21 10.57 18.42
N ILE A 331 0.35 9.42 18.83
CA ILE A 331 1.52 9.33 19.72
C ILE A 331 2.76 8.76 19.01
N THR A 332 2.72 8.58 17.69
CA THR A 332 3.77 7.95 16.86
C THR A 332 4.17 6.52 17.29
N ALA A 333 3.29 5.78 17.99
CA ALA A 333 3.63 4.47 18.54
C ALA A 333 3.89 3.42 17.43
N ASP A 334 3.13 3.48 16.34
CA ASP A 334 3.24 2.59 15.18
C ASP A 334 4.59 2.66 14.47
N TYR A 335 5.25 3.83 14.49
CA TYR A 335 6.64 3.94 14.05
C TYR A 335 7.59 3.08 14.89
N VAL A 336 7.43 3.10 16.21
CA VAL A 336 8.37 2.47 17.18
C VAL A 336 8.13 0.98 17.36
N ARG A 337 6.87 0.52 17.34
CA ARG A 337 6.49 -0.89 17.61
C ARG A 337 7.19 -1.90 16.71
N LYS A 338 7.57 -1.49 15.49
CA LYS A 338 8.27 -2.31 14.51
C LYS A 338 9.63 -2.82 14.98
N ASP A 339 10.37 -1.97 15.70
CA ASP A 339 11.75 -2.22 16.12
C ASP A 339 11.88 -2.42 17.64
N PHE A 340 10.99 -1.78 18.42
CA PHE A 340 10.94 -1.86 19.88
C PHE A 340 9.50 -2.13 20.40
N PRO A 341 8.90 -3.31 20.14
CA PRO A 341 7.59 -3.68 20.67
C PRO A 341 7.58 -3.94 22.19
N GLY A 342 8.71 -3.83 22.89
CA GLY A 342 8.83 -4.11 24.33
C GLY A 342 9.39 -5.50 24.68
N ASP A 343 9.99 -6.21 23.71
CA ASP A 343 10.63 -7.52 23.92
C ASP A 343 11.91 -7.73 23.07
N THR A 344 12.38 -6.71 22.33
CA THR A 344 13.56 -6.84 21.45
C THR A 344 14.81 -7.27 22.22
N ASN A 345 14.91 -6.89 23.50
CA ASN A 345 15.95 -7.35 24.41
C ASN A 345 15.46 -8.34 25.50
N GLN A 346 14.19 -8.77 25.48
CA GLN A 346 13.52 -9.64 26.47
C GLN A 346 13.55 -9.17 27.94
N VAL A 347 13.55 -7.85 28.17
CA VAL A 347 13.90 -7.24 29.47
C VAL A 347 12.97 -6.13 29.95
N ALA A 348 12.05 -5.62 29.12
CA ALA A 348 11.07 -4.66 29.59
C ALA A 348 10.01 -5.37 30.46
N ILE A 349 9.70 -4.80 31.62
CA ILE A 349 8.87 -5.39 32.68
C ILE A 349 8.02 -4.26 33.24
N VAL A 350 6.70 -4.46 33.26
CA VAL A 350 5.72 -3.45 33.65
C VAL A 350 4.80 -3.96 34.76
N GLY A 351 4.46 -3.05 35.68
CA GLY A 351 3.41 -3.21 36.67
C GLY A 351 2.11 -2.53 36.23
N VAL A 352 0.97 -3.15 36.53
CA VAL A 352 -0.37 -2.57 36.41
C VAL A 352 -1.06 -2.68 37.77
N MET A 353 -1.58 -1.59 38.31
CA MET A 353 -2.39 -1.60 39.55
C MET A 353 -3.80 -1.10 39.22
N ASP A 354 -4.78 -2.00 39.11
CA ASP A 354 -6.12 -1.69 38.58
C ASP A 354 -7.20 -2.73 39.00
N SER A 355 -8.34 -2.88 38.32
CA SER A 355 -9.46 -3.77 38.72
C SER A 355 -9.23 -5.28 38.54
N GLY A 356 -8.05 -5.68 38.06
CA GLY A 356 -7.74 -7.03 37.61
C GLY A 356 -7.42 -7.03 36.12
N ILE A 357 -6.99 -8.17 35.56
CA ILE A 357 -6.71 -8.29 34.13
C ILE A 357 -7.18 -9.67 33.67
N GLU A 358 -8.17 -9.72 32.77
CA GLU A 358 -8.70 -10.96 32.19
C GLU A 358 -7.66 -11.61 31.26
N VAL A 359 -6.75 -12.41 31.83
CA VAL A 359 -5.59 -12.98 31.12
C VAL A 359 -5.95 -14.08 30.13
N ASP A 360 -7.14 -14.67 30.28
CA ASP A 360 -7.69 -15.61 29.32
C ASP A 360 -8.24 -14.89 28.05
N HIS A 361 -8.20 -13.55 27.99
CA HIS A 361 -8.41 -12.80 26.74
C HIS A 361 -7.24 -13.06 25.76
N SER A 362 -7.56 -13.35 24.49
CA SER A 362 -6.60 -13.76 23.44
C SER A 362 -5.38 -12.84 23.35
N ASP A 363 -5.64 -11.54 23.41
CA ASP A 363 -4.67 -10.46 23.25
C ASP A 363 -3.87 -10.15 24.53
N LEU A 364 -4.24 -10.75 25.67
CA LEU A 364 -3.61 -10.56 26.98
C LEU A 364 -3.00 -11.85 27.54
N ALA A 365 -2.93 -12.90 26.72
CA ALA A 365 -2.28 -14.16 27.05
C ALA A 365 -0.75 -14.00 27.14
N PHE A 366 -0.29 -13.58 28.33
CA PHE A 366 1.10 -13.30 28.71
C PHE A 366 1.61 -14.18 29.87
N ALA A 367 2.91 -14.14 30.14
CA ALA A 367 3.47 -14.63 31.40
C ALA A 367 3.28 -13.57 32.51
N TRP A 368 2.86 -13.97 33.72
CA TRP A 368 2.43 -13.00 34.73
C TRP A 368 2.79 -13.36 36.17
N ALA A 369 2.76 -12.35 37.04
CA ALA A 369 2.83 -12.43 38.50
C ALA A 369 1.76 -11.50 39.09
N GLY A 370 0.90 -12.03 39.96
CA GLY A 370 -0.33 -11.36 40.38
C GLY A 370 -0.54 -11.34 41.90
N TRP A 371 -1.10 -10.23 42.39
CA TRP A 371 -1.60 -10.09 43.77
C TRP A 371 -3.00 -9.48 43.78
N ASP A 372 -3.85 -9.95 44.67
CA ASP A 372 -5.21 -9.42 44.86
C ASP A 372 -5.36 -8.95 46.30
N CYS A 373 -5.73 -7.67 46.47
CA CYS A 373 -6.05 -7.07 47.77
C CYS A 373 -7.55 -6.94 48.04
N THR A 374 -8.40 -7.35 47.10
CA THR A 374 -9.86 -7.36 47.22
C THR A 374 -10.36 -8.67 47.86
N PRO A 375 -11.66 -8.80 48.17
CA PRO A 375 -12.23 -10.07 48.63
C PRO A 375 -12.30 -11.18 47.57
N ALA A 376 -12.20 -10.85 46.27
CA ALA A 376 -12.50 -11.77 45.17
C ALA A 376 -11.53 -12.97 45.06
N GLY A 377 -10.24 -12.75 45.32
CA GLY A 377 -9.25 -13.81 45.47
C GLY A 377 -8.63 -14.35 44.18
N ASP A 378 -8.71 -13.60 43.07
CA ASP A 378 -8.00 -13.89 41.82
C ASP A 378 -7.60 -12.57 41.13
N PRO A 379 -6.29 -12.28 40.97
CA PRO A 379 -5.83 -11.04 40.35
C PRO A 379 -6.02 -11.02 38.83
N MET A 380 -6.06 -12.19 38.19
CA MET A 380 -6.19 -12.31 36.74
C MET A 380 -7.64 -12.58 36.30
N SER A 381 -8.59 -12.25 37.18
CA SER A 381 -10.00 -12.06 36.84
C SER A 381 -10.31 -10.58 36.93
N ASP A 382 -11.03 -10.08 35.93
CA ASP A 382 -11.67 -8.75 35.92
C ASP A 382 -13.18 -8.89 35.60
N ASN A 383 -13.67 -10.14 35.67
CA ASN A 383 -15.04 -10.57 35.47
C ASN A 383 -15.79 -10.52 36.81
N ASN A 384 -16.91 -9.79 36.86
CA ASN A 384 -17.81 -9.72 38.01
C ASN A 384 -19.30 -9.52 37.67
N GLY A 385 -19.67 -9.40 36.39
CA GLY A 385 -21.08 -9.32 35.96
C GLY A 385 -21.83 -8.01 36.24
N SER A 386 -21.19 -6.97 36.78
CA SER A 386 -21.69 -5.59 36.74
C SER A 386 -21.32 -4.89 35.42
N THR A 387 -21.85 -3.68 35.19
CA THR A 387 -21.62 -2.91 33.96
C THR A 387 -20.32 -2.09 33.96
N ASN A 388 -19.53 -2.11 35.04
CA ASN A 388 -18.49 -1.11 35.31
C ASN A 388 -17.12 -1.70 35.70
N GLN A 389 -16.91 -3.02 35.56
CA GLN A 389 -15.65 -3.72 35.83
C GLN A 389 -15.23 -4.57 34.62
N GLY A 390 -13.92 -4.69 34.40
CA GLY A 390 -13.33 -4.80 33.06
C GLY A 390 -12.36 -3.67 32.69
N HIS A 391 -12.06 -2.75 33.63
CA HIS A 391 -11.26 -1.54 33.41
C HIS A 391 -9.76 -1.87 33.36
N GLY A 392 -9.25 -2.70 34.26
CA GLY A 392 -7.84 -3.09 34.26
C GLY A 392 -7.45 -3.96 33.07
N THR A 393 -8.36 -4.81 32.59
CA THR A 393 -8.24 -5.52 31.30
C THR A 393 -8.09 -4.55 30.14
N HIS A 394 -8.89 -3.49 30.14
CA HIS A 394 -8.83 -2.47 29.11
C HIS A 394 -7.53 -1.65 29.14
N VAL A 395 -7.09 -1.24 30.33
CA VAL A 395 -5.82 -0.55 30.58
C VAL A 395 -4.66 -1.43 30.11
N ALA A 396 -4.69 -2.72 30.45
CA ALA A 396 -3.71 -3.70 29.99
C ALA A 396 -3.73 -3.90 28.48
N GLY A 397 -4.90 -3.94 27.84
CA GLY A 397 -5.03 -4.02 26.38
C GLY A 397 -4.48 -2.79 25.66
N THR A 398 -4.73 -1.59 26.19
CA THR A 398 -4.22 -0.33 25.60
C THR A 398 -2.68 -0.31 25.62
N LEU A 399 -2.08 -0.89 26.67
CA LEU A 399 -0.64 -1.01 26.84
C LEU A 399 -0.02 -2.19 26.04
N LEU A 400 -0.66 -3.36 26.06
CA LEU A 400 -0.06 -4.66 25.71
C LEU A 400 -0.78 -5.42 24.58
N GLY A 401 -1.95 -4.97 24.12
CA GLY A 401 -2.85 -5.75 23.26
C GLY A 401 -2.13 -6.30 22.01
N ARG A 402 -2.18 -7.62 21.83
CA ARG A 402 -1.30 -8.32 20.87
C ARG A 402 -1.79 -8.36 19.42
N GLY A 403 -2.98 -7.82 19.11
CA GLY A 403 -3.58 -7.87 17.77
C GLY A 403 -4.02 -9.27 17.32
N ILE A 404 -4.39 -10.14 18.25
CA ILE A 404 -4.67 -11.57 17.99
C ILE A 404 -6.10 -11.78 17.49
N THR A 405 -7.09 -11.09 18.08
CA THR A 405 -8.48 -11.14 17.59
C THR A 405 -8.79 -10.00 16.60
N LYS A 406 -8.39 -8.76 16.92
CA LYS A 406 -8.44 -7.59 16.03
C LYS A 406 -7.01 -7.14 15.68
N PRO A 407 -6.44 -7.51 14.52
CA PRO A 407 -5.07 -7.15 14.12
C PRO A 407 -4.82 -5.65 13.88
N ASP A 408 -5.87 -4.85 13.94
CA ASP A 408 -5.91 -3.39 13.95
C ASP A 408 -5.69 -2.80 15.36
N LEU A 409 -6.08 -3.53 16.42
CA LEU A 409 -6.05 -3.04 17.81
C LEU A 409 -4.85 -3.57 18.61
N LEU A 410 -3.65 -3.33 18.08
CA LEU A 410 -2.42 -3.52 18.83
C LEU A 410 -2.27 -2.39 19.88
N GLY A 411 -1.91 -2.76 21.11
CA GLY A 411 -1.47 -1.83 22.14
C GLY A 411 -0.12 -1.17 21.80
N VAL A 412 0.33 -0.26 22.65
CA VAL A 412 1.56 0.52 22.40
C VAL A 412 2.84 -0.32 22.48
N ALA A 413 2.90 -1.34 23.35
CA ALA A 413 4.07 -2.19 23.54
C ALA A 413 3.66 -3.69 23.59
N PRO A 414 3.25 -4.27 22.44
CA PRO A 414 2.58 -5.57 22.36
C PRO A 414 3.52 -6.79 22.52
N GLY A 415 4.83 -6.57 22.59
CA GLY A 415 5.82 -7.63 22.81
C GLY A 415 6.03 -7.98 24.28
N LEU A 416 5.78 -7.03 25.19
CA LEU A 416 6.05 -7.14 26.64
C LEU A 416 5.59 -8.45 27.27
N ALA A 417 6.32 -8.94 28.28
CA ALA A 417 5.96 -10.14 29.05
C ALA A 417 5.73 -11.42 28.20
N SER A 418 6.54 -11.57 27.14
CA SER A 418 6.45 -12.66 26.17
C SER A 418 6.77 -14.06 26.75
N TRP A 419 6.74 -15.07 25.87
CA TRP A 419 6.86 -16.49 26.19
C TRP A 419 8.31 -16.91 26.53
N GLY A 420 8.92 -16.27 27.53
CA GLY A 420 10.33 -16.45 27.93
C GLY A 420 10.57 -16.90 29.38
N GLY A 421 9.54 -16.92 30.24
CA GLY A 421 9.62 -17.40 31.63
C GLY A 421 10.32 -16.47 32.63
N THR A 422 11.36 -15.74 32.22
CA THR A 422 12.09 -14.76 33.04
C THR A 422 11.48 -13.37 33.03
N SER A 423 10.67 -13.01 32.03
CA SER A 423 9.99 -11.70 31.94
C SER A 423 8.48 -11.92 32.07
N ARG A 424 7.81 -11.10 32.89
CA ARG A 424 6.42 -11.28 33.32
C ARG A 424 5.73 -9.92 33.52
N LEU A 425 4.43 -9.86 33.24
CA LEU A 425 3.54 -8.77 33.65
C LEU A 425 3.31 -8.84 35.16
N PHE A 426 3.53 -7.74 35.88
CA PHE A 426 3.17 -7.64 37.30
C PHE A 426 1.78 -7.00 37.39
N ASN A 427 0.84 -7.66 38.06
CA ASN A 427 -0.53 -7.17 38.23
C ASN A 427 -0.90 -7.10 39.71
N LEU A 428 -1.47 -5.98 40.15
CA LEU A 428 -2.10 -5.87 41.46
C LEU A 428 -3.57 -5.47 41.30
N ARG A 429 -4.46 -6.42 41.59
CA ARG A 429 -5.90 -6.20 41.63
C ARG A 429 -6.26 -5.41 42.88
N ARG A 430 -6.69 -4.16 42.64
CA ARG A 430 -7.06 -3.13 43.61
C ARG A 430 -8.58 -2.98 43.77
N TYR A 431 -9.38 -3.38 42.76
CA TYR A 431 -10.83 -3.16 42.72
C TYR A 431 -11.63 -4.40 42.32
N ALA A 432 -12.78 -4.61 42.98
CA ALA A 432 -13.76 -5.65 42.67
C ALA A 432 -15.16 -5.28 43.23
N ASP A 433 -16.23 -5.86 42.68
CA ASP A 433 -17.62 -5.65 43.13
C ASP A 433 -17.88 -6.14 44.57
N GLU A 434 -17.07 -7.08 45.06
CA GLU A 434 -17.15 -7.56 46.44
C GLU A 434 -16.48 -6.61 47.46
N GLY A 435 -15.69 -5.64 46.99
CA GLY A 435 -15.06 -4.60 47.83
C GLY A 435 -13.80 -3.98 47.22
N SER A 436 -13.49 -2.75 47.64
CA SER A 436 -12.22 -2.10 47.35
C SER A 436 -11.03 -2.77 48.06
N CYS A 437 -9.81 -2.37 47.68
CA CYS A 437 -8.57 -2.87 48.25
C CYS A 437 -8.57 -2.80 49.79
N SER A 438 -8.32 -3.95 50.43
CA SER A 438 -8.23 -4.09 51.89
C SER A 438 -6.86 -3.75 52.46
N TRP A 439 -5.92 -3.29 51.63
CA TRP A 439 -4.53 -3.02 52.01
C TRP A 439 -4.20 -1.51 51.92
N SER A 440 -3.20 -1.08 52.69
CA SER A 440 -2.64 0.28 52.56
C SER A 440 -1.90 0.45 51.22
N LEU A 441 -1.71 1.70 50.76
CA LEU A 441 -0.98 1.96 49.51
C LEU A 441 0.48 1.48 49.59
N ASP A 442 1.16 1.62 50.73
CA ASP A 442 2.51 1.06 50.97
C ASP A 442 2.52 -0.45 50.69
N THR A 443 1.55 -1.17 51.25
CA THR A 443 1.40 -2.63 51.11
C THR A 443 1.19 -3.05 49.65
N CYS A 444 0.66 -2.16 48.80
CA CYS A 444 0.57 -2.36 47.35
C CYS A 444 1.85 -1.95 46.60
N ILE A 445 2.50 -0.86 47.01
CA ILE A 445 3.79 -0.38 46.48
C ILE A 445 4.87 -1.46 46.66
N ASP A 446 4.99 -2.02 47.87
CA ASP A 446 5.99 -3.03 48.24
C ASP A 446 5.93 -4.29 47.34
N LYS A 447 4.79 -4.56 46.68
CA LYS A 447 4.64 -5.67 45.72
C LYS A 447 5.40 -5.45 44.42
N PHE A 448 5.40 -4.22 43.93
CA PHE A 448 6.13 -3.89 42.70
C PHE A 448 7.63 -3.73 42.94
N GLN A 449 8.11 -3.73 44.19
CA GLN A 449 9.52 -3.48 44.51
C GLN A 449 10.38 -4.75 44.65
N SER A 450 9.75 -5.92 44.79
CA SER A 450 10.46 -7.19 44.98
C SER A 450 10.57 -7.99 43.67
N PRO A 451 11.70 -8.67 43.40
CA PRO A 451 11.77 -9.67 42.34
C PRO A 451 10.94 -10.90 42.69
N VAL A 452 10.39 -11.54 41.67
CA VAL A 452 9.49 -12.70 41.78
C VAL A 452 10.19 -13.94 41.24
N THR A 453 10.23 -15.02 42.02
CA THR A 453 10.82 -16.31 41.61
C THR A 453 9.73 -17.36 41.46
N ASP A 454 9.70 -18.05 40.32
CA ASP A 454 8.68 -19.07 40.03
C ASP A 454 9.02 -20.48 40.55
N GLY A 455 8.07 -21.42 40.39
CA GLY A 455 8.23 -22.80 40.86
C GLY A 455 9.33 -23.59 40.13
N SER A 456 9.81 -23.07 39.00
CA SER A 456 10.95 -23.60 38.24
C SER A 456 12.29 -22.92 38.60
N GLY A 457 12.26 -21.88 39.44
CA GLY A 457 13.44 -21.13 39.88
C GLY A 457 13.87 -20.00 38.95
N ASN A 458 13.05 -19.61 37.97
CA ASN A 458 13.30 -18.41 37.17
C ASN A 458 12.94 -17.18 38.02
N THR A 459 13.81 -16.17 38.04
CA THR A 459 13.56 -14.92 38.78
C THR A 459 13.35 -13.77 37.80
N THR A 460 12.15 -13.19 37.83
CA THR A 460 11.84 -11.92 37.16
C THR A 460 12.23 -10.75 38.08
N PRO A 461 13.01 -9.77 37.60
CA PRO A 461 13.25 -8.50 38.31
C PRO A 461 11.95 -7.76 38.65
N LYS A 462 12.04 -6.78 39.55
CA LYS A 462 10.97 -5.80 39.77
C LYS A 462 10.68 -5.01 38.46
N PRO A 463 9.46 -4.52 38.20
CA PRO A 463 9.18 -3.73 36.99
C PRO A 463 10.04 -2.47 36.86
N HIS A 464 10.30 -2.07 35.63
CA HIS A 464 10.96 -0.78 35.34
C HIS A 464 9.97 0.39 35.46
N LEU A 465 8.70 0.13 35.15
CA LEU A 465 7.60 1.09 35.24
C LEU A 465 6.33 0.45 35.84
N ILE A 466 5.47 1.26 36.46
CA ILE A 466 4.16 0.86 36.99
C ILE A 466 3.12 1.88 36.51
N THR A 467 2.03 1.42 35.88
CA THR A 467 0.90 2.24 35.45
C THR A 467 -0.30 2.09 36.38
N ASN A 468 -0.95 3.22 36.69
CA ASN A 468 -2.01 3.35 37.69
C ASN A 468 -3.12 4.23 37.12
N SER A 469 -4.16 3.61 36.57
CA SER A 469 -5.21 4.30 35.82
C SER A 469 -6.39 4.75 36.70
N TRP A 470 -6.13 5.02 37.97
CA TRP A 470 -7.09 5.39 39.00
C TRP A 470 -6.61 6.61 39.80
N SER A 471 -7.56 7.33 40.40
CA SER A 471 -7.29 8.41 41.35
C SER A 471 -8.48 8.64 42.29
N TRP A 472 -8.18 9.23 43.44
CA TRP A 472 -9.14 9.74 44.41
C TRP A 472 -9.68 11.11 43.98
N LYS A 473 -11.00 11.35 44.08
CA LYS A 473 -11.64 12.61 43.69
C LYS A 473 -12.04 13.43 44.92
N SER A 474 -11.38 14.56 45.16
CA SER A 474 -11.73 15.49 46.27
C SER A 474 -11.12 16.90 46.04
N PRO A 475 -11.12 17.87 47.00
CA PRO A 475 -10.76 19.27 46.71
C PRO A 475 -9.29 19.49 46.32
N PRO A 476 -8.92 20.71 45.83
CA PRO A 476 -7.57 21.10 45.43
C PRO A 476 -6.45 20.59 46.35
N TYR A 477 -5.78 19.53 45.89
CA TYR A 477 -4.70 18.85 46.59
C TYR A 477 -3.35 19.53 46.35
N SER A 478 -2.47 19.39 47.34
CA SER A 478 -1.14 19.98 47.40
C SER A 478 -0.03 19.01 46.98
N GLY A 479 -0.31 17.70 46.92
CA GLY A 479 0.70 16.64 46.82
C GLY A 479 1.43 16.33 48.12
N THR A 480 1.13 17.04 49.22
CA THR A 480 1.69 16.74 50.55
C THR A 480 0.92 15.64 51.29
N GLU A 481 -0.15 15.12 50.68
CA GLU A 481 -1.01 14.10 51.27
C GLU A 481 -0.30 12.74 51.37
N SER A 482 -0.63 11.96 52.39
CA SER A 482 0.04 10.72 52.79
C SER A 482 0.30 9.74 51.64
N GLN A 483 -0.63 9.63 50.70
CA GLN A 483 -0.54 8.73 49.56
C GLN A 483 0.40 9.25 48.46
N CYS A 484 0.51 10.57 48.30
CA CYS A 484 1.51 11.18 47.44
C CYS A 484 2.90 11.07 48.07
N ARG A 485 3.03 11.30 49.38
CA ARG A 485 4.29 11.10 50.11
C ARG A 485 4.81 9.67 50.00
N SER A 486 3.95 8.66 50.18
CA SER A 486 4.34 7.25 50.00
C SER A 486 4.90 6.95 48.61
N LEU A 487 4.42 7.60 47.54
CA LEU A 487 4.96 7.43 46.19
C LEU A 487 6.24 8.23 45.96
N ASP A 488 6.34 9.45 46.49
CA ASP A 488 7.59 10.20 46.42
C ASP A 488 8.75 9.39 47.02
N THR A 489 8.56 8.84 48.24
CA THR A 489 9.53 7.93 48.87
C THR A 489 9.80 6.68 48.03
N ALA A 490 8.79 6.13 47.34
CA ALA A 490 8.93 4.92 46.52
C ALA A 490 9.72 5.17 45.23
N VAL A 491 9.48 6.28 44.52
CA VAL A 491 10.26 6.61 43.33
C VAL A 491 11.72 6.95 43.72
N TYR A 492 11.90 7.72 44.80
CA TYR A 492 13.23 8.13 45.28
C TYR A 492 14.04 6.98 45.89
N GLY A 493 13.42 6.12 46.71
CA GLY A 493 14.09 5.01 47.38
C GLY A 493 14.26 3.76 46.52
N ASP A 494 13.30 3.49 45.63
CA ASP A 494 13.20 2.21 44.93
C ASP A 494 13.35 2.32 43.39
N ASP A 495 13.65 3.50 42.84
CA ASP A 495 14.11 3.68 41.45
C ASP A 495 13.18 3.06 40.39
N GLN A 496 11.88 3.35 40.45
CA GLN A 496 10.89 2.86 39.47
C GLN A 496 10.08 4.01 38.88
N VAL A 497 9.71 3.92 37.61
CA VAL A 497 8.86 4.93 36.96
C VAL A 497 7.40 4.68 37.33
N TRP A 498 6.80 5.57 38.12
CA TRP A 498 5.37 5.48 38.45
C TRP A 498 4.58 6.45 37.58
N LEU A 499 3.60 5.93 36.83
CA LEU A 499 2.67 6.71 36.02
C LEU A 499 1.28 6.68 36.63
N PHE A 500 0.61 7.84 36.67
CA PHE A 500 -0.73 8.02 37.22
C PHE A 500 -1.63 8.81 36.29
N SER A 501 -2.92 8.45 36.27
CA SER A 501 -3.94 9.27 35.61
C SER A 501 -4.15 10.59 36.35
N ALA A 502 -4.22 11.70 35.62
CA ALA A 502 -4.44 13.02 36.23
C ALA A 502 -5.80 13.16 36.93
N GLY A 503 -6.77 12.33 36.54
CA GLY A 503 -8.14 12.35 37.03
C GLY A 503 -9.16 12.79 35.98
N ASN A 504 -10.42 12.48 36.24
CA ASN A 504 -11.56 12.85 35.40
C ASN A 504 -12.47 13.82 36.20
N ALA A 505 -11.95 15.01 36.51
CA ALA A 505 -12.63 16.04 37.30
C ALA A 505 -12.49 17.47 36.73
N GLY A 506 -12.08 17.60 35.47
CA GLY A 506 -12.08 18.87 34.72
C GLY A 506 -13.48 19.45 34.50
N SER A 507 -13.63 20.58 33.81
CA SER A 507 -12.62 21.36 33.10
C SER A 507 -11.93 22.46 33.92
N GLY A 508 -12.23 22.52 35.23
CA GLY A 508 -11.67 23.52 36.15
C GLY A 508 -10.20 23.28 36.51
N ALA A 509 -9.51 24.35 36.92
CA ALA A 509 -8.16 24.31 37.48
C ALA A 509 -8.13 23.66 38.87
N SER A 510 -6.95 23.14 39.26
CA SER A 510 -6.72 22.44 40.53
C SER A 510 -7.65 21.24 40.77
N THR A 511 -7.83 20.43 39.72
CA THR A 511 -8.71 19.24 39.71
C THR A 511 -7.93 17.91 39.63
N ILE A 512 -6.60 17.95 39.69
CA ILE A 512 -5.72 16.77 39.70
C ILE A 512 -6.03 15.88 40.90
N GLY A 513 -6.29 14.60 40.64
CA GLY A 513 -6.52 13.59 41.66
C GLY A 513 -5.22 13.06 42.27
N ILE A 514 -5.23 12.76 43.56
CA ILE A 514 -4.15 12.01 44.20
C ILE A 514 -4.36 10.50 43.97
N PRO A 515 -3.31 9.66 43.83
CA PRO A 515 -1.89 9.97 44.04
C PRO A 515 -1.20 10.75 42.91
N GLY A 516 -1.86 11.00 41.77
CA GLY A 516 -1.31 11.72 40.62
C GLY A 516 -0.82 13.15 40.91
N GLY A 517 -1.13 13.71 42.09
CA GLY A 517 -0.54 14.95 42.59
C GLY A 517 0.92 14.86 43.09
N ALA A 518 1.47 13.66 43.27
CA ALA A 518 2.85 13.46 43.75
C ALA A 518 3.88 14.11 42.80
N LYS A 519 5.02 14.57 43.33
CA LYS A 519 6.03 15.28 42.52
C LYS A 519 6.93 14.31 41.73
N ASN A 520 7.23 13.14 42.27
CA ASN A 520 8.13 12.18 41.62
C ASN A 520 7.43 11.26 40.58
N VAL A 521 6.11 11.39 40.37
CA VAL A 521 5.35 10.54 39.43
C VAL A 521 5.02 11.26 38.13
N ILE A 522 4.97 10.52 37.02
CA ILE A 522 4.52 11.04 35.71
C ILE A 522 2.98 11.06 35.70
N THR A 523 2.41 12.26 35.74
CA THR A 523 0.95 12.45 35.75
C THR A 523 0.44 12.68 34.33
N VAL A 524 -0.56 11.91 33.89
CA VAL A 524 -1.00 11.89 32.50
C VAL A 524 -2.41 12.47 32.31
N GLY A 525 -2.50 13.54 31.51
CA GLY A 525 -3.77 14.14 31.10
C GLY A 525 -4.31 13.57 29.79
N ASN A 526 -5.56 13.94 29.47
CA ASN A 526 -6.35 13.33 28.41
C ASN A 526 -6.68 14.31 27.28
N VAL A 527 -6.22 14.00 26.06
CA VAL A 527 -6.63 14.66 24.81
C VAL A 527 -7.56 13.76 23.99
N SER A 528 -8.29 14.34 23.04
CA SER A 528 -9.03 13.61 22.02
C SER A 528 -8.14 13.20 20.85
N ASP A 529 -8.51 12.13 20.14
CA ASP A 529 -7.92 11.68 18.88
C ASP A 529 -8.80 11.91 17.65
N ARG A 530 -9.98 12.54 17.80
CA ARG A 530 -10.95 12.79 16.71
C ARG A 530 -11.45 14.24 16.69
N ILE A 531 -12.25 14.55 15.65
CA ILE A 531 -13.10 15.75 15.64
C ILE A 531 -14.29 15.51 16.57
N ASP A 532 -14.42 16.32 17.63
CA ASP A 532 -15.56 16.25 18.56
C ASP A 532 -15.98 17.64 19.10
N THR A 533 -16.77 17.66 20.18
CA THR A 533 -17.21 18.88 20.88
C THR A 533 -16.10 19.81 21.40
N THR A 534 -14.87 19.32 21.51
CA THR A 534 -13.66 20.05 21.92
C THR A 534 -12.89 20.67 20.75
N GLY A 535 -13.17 20.25 19.51
CA GLY A 535 -12.50 20.69 18.30
C GLY A 535 -11.83 19.55 17.55
N ASP A 536 -10.70 19.85 16.91
CA ASP A 536 -9.83 18.88 16.23
C ASP A 536 -9.04 17.98 17.23
N PRO A 537 -8.42 16.87 16.75
CA PRO A 537 -7.58 16.00 17.58
C PRO A 537 -6.45 16.75 18.31
N GLY A 538 -5.94 16.15 19.38
CA GLY A 538 -4.91 16.76 20.24
C GLY A 538 -5.45 17.82 21.21
N ASN A 539 -6.70 18.28 21.06
CA ASN A 539 -7.35 19.15 22.06
C ASN A 539 -7.62 18.42 23.38
N ILE A 540 -7.49 19.12 24.50
CA ILE A 540 -7.71 18.59 25.84
C ILE A 540 -9.18 18.20 26.06
N TRP A 541 -9.44 16.98 26.54
CA TRP A 541 -10.80 16.55 26.84
C TRP A 541 -11.41 17.39 27.98
N THR A 542 -12.72 17.64 27.89
CA THR A 542 -13.46 18.47 28.86
C THR A 542 -13.28 17.98 30.30
N ASP A 543 -13.42 16.67 30.53
CA ASP A 543 -13.33 16.09 31.88
C ASP A 543 -11.90 15.85 32.35
N SER A 544 -10.88 16.03 31.50
CA SER A 544 -9.47 15.87 31.91
C SER A 544 -9.18 16.84 33.05
N SER A 545 -8.74 16.30 34.19
CA SER A 545 -8.24 17.10 35.31
C SER A 545 -7.03 17.93 34.91
N ARG A 546 -6.92 19.12 35.50
CA ARG A 546 -5.98 20.20 35.14
C ARG A 546 -5.37 20.81 36.40
N GLY A 547 -4.16 21.33 36.25
CA GLY A 547 -3.41 22.08 37.25
C GLY A 547 -3.93 23.51 37.44
N PRO A 548 -3.16 24.36 38.15
CA PRO A 548 -2.03 23.93 38.98
C PRO A 548 -2.52 23.13 40.17
N MET A 549 -1.64 22.36 40.81
CA MET A 549 -1.84 21.84 42.17
C MET A 549 -2.12 23.00 43.15
N SER A 550 -2.68 22.73 44.33
CA SER A 550 -3.01 23.81 45.28
C SER A 550 -1.78 24.45 45.96
N ASP A 551 -0.61 23.85 45.82
CA ASP A 551 0.70 24.46 46.11
C ASP A 551 1.31 25.23 44.92
N GLY A 552 0.67 25.21 43.75
CA GLY A 552 1.07 25.96 42.56
C GLY A 552 1.79 25.16 41.48
N ARG A 553 2.14 23.88 41.74
CA ARG A 553 2.86 23.04 40.76
C ARG A 553 2.07 22.74 39.51
N TRP A 554 2.73 22.68 38.36
CA TRP A 554 2.07 22.31 37.11
C TRP A 554 1.92 20.79 36.98
N LYS A 555 0.69 20.37 36.66
CA LYS A 555 0.28 18.98 36.38
C LYS A 555 -0.91 19.05 35.41
N PRO A 556 -1.10 18.09 34.47
CA PRO A 556 -0.31 16.89 34.22
C PRO A 556 1.11 17.19 33.73
N ASN A 557 2.00 16.20 33.76
CA ASN A 557 3.34 16.34 33.18
C ASN A 557 3.33 16.20 31.65
N ILE A 558 2.39 15.40 31.14
CA ILE A 558 2.28 15.05 29.72
C ILE A 558 0.84 14.61 29.39
N VAL A 559 0.45 14.58 28.12
CA VAL A 559 -0.86 14.06 27.68
C VAL A 559 -0.75 12.97 26.62
N ALA A 560 -1.79 12.14 26.53
CA ALA A 560 -2.02 11.17 25.45
C ALA A 560 -3.52 11.00 25.22
N SER A 561 -3.91 10.37 24.10
CA SER A 561 -5.33 10.12 23.82
C SER A 561 -5.97 9.26 24.92
N GLY A 562 -7.16 9.66 25.34
CA GLY A 562 -7.92 9.01 26.41
C GLY A 562 -9.43 9.19 26.32
N HIS A 563 -9.91 10.23 25.63
CA HIS A 563 -11.26 10.25 25.10
C HIS A 563 -11.23 9.47 23.81
N MET A 564 -11.98 8.37 23.74
CA MET A 564 -12.14 7.63 22.51
C MET A 564 -11.26 6.36 22.45
N ILE A 565 -11.13 5.54 23.51
CA ILE A 565 -10.19 4.39 23.53
C ILE A 565 -10.89 3.05 23.85
N GLU A 566 -10.90 2.08 22.93
CA GLU A 566 -11.29 0.66 23.12
C GLU A 566 -10.05 -0.21 23.19
N SER A 567 -10.24 -1.36 23.82
CA SER A 567 -9.27 -2.43 23.87
C SER A 567 -9.98 -3.70 24.32
N ALA A 568 -9.19 -4.71 24.67
CA ALA A 568 -9.68 -5.94 25.28
C ALA A 568 -10.66 -5.67 26.45
N VAL A 569 -11.82 -6.32 26.44
CA VAL A 569 -12.81 -6.24 27.52
C VAL A 569 -12.86 -7.54 28.32
N ALA A 570 -13.03 -7.42 29.64
CA ALA A 570 -13.33 -8.58 30.46
C ALA A 570 -14.67 -9.23 30.07
N ASN A 571 -14.89 -10.47 30.52
CA ASN A 571 -16.09 -11.28 30.23
C ASN A 571 -16.26 -11.74 28.77
N ASN A 572 -15.45 -11.28 27.81
CA ASN A 572 -15.43 -11.76 26.43
C ASN A 572 -13.99 -11.89 25.93
N ASN A 573 -13.46 -13.10 25.92
CA ASN A 573 -12.05 -13.43 25.67
C ASN A 573 -11.55 -13.12 24.23
N THR A 574 -12.44 -12.73 23.33
CA THR A 574 -12.15 -12.26 21.96
C THR A 574 -12.97 -10.99 21.71
N GLY A 575 -13.04 -10.14 22.72
CA GLY A 575 -14.02 -9.08 22.84
C GLY A 575 -13.36 -7.75 23.10
N TYR A 576 -13.85 -6.75 22.39
CA TYR A 576 -13.39 -5.39 22.54
C TYR A 576 -14.56 -4.53 22.98
N ALA A 577 -14.28 -3.65 23.92
CA ALA A 577 -15.22 -2.64 24.37
C ALA A 577 -14.46 -1.41 24.84
N HIS A 578 -15.22 -0.40 25.16
CA HIS A 578 -14.86 0.94 24.78
C HIS A 578 -14.81 1.83 26.03
N TYR A 579 -13.82 2.71 26.16
CA TYR A 579 -13.48 3.44 27.38
C TYR A 579 -13.14 4.93 27.15
N ASN A 580 -13.25 5.71 28.23
CA ASN A 580 -12.80 7.10 28.27
C ASN A 580 -12.01 7.37 29.54
N GLY A 581 -11.11 8.33 29.47
CA GLY A 581 -10.56 9.07 30.60
C GLY A 581 -9.05 9.19 30.56
N THR A 582 -8.51 9.94 31.52
CA THR A 582 -7.06 9.94 31.81
C THR A 582 -6.54 8.52 32.14
N SER A 583 -7.43 7.65 32.61
CA SER A 583 -7.25 6.20 32.77
C SER A 583 -6.84 5.46 31.48
N MET A 584 -7.16 5.99 30.30
CA MET A 584 -6.78 5.41 29.01
C MET A 584 -5.58 6.16 28.39
N SER A 585 -5.37 7.43 28.75
CA SER A 585 -4.13 8.16 28.43
C SER A 585 -2.91 7.56 29.15
N THR A 586 -3.06 7.15 30.41
CA THR A 586 -1.94 6.62 31.22
C THR A 586 -1.27 5.36 30.61
N PRO A 587 -2.01 4.30 30.18
CA PRO A 587 -1.39 3.15 29.52
C PRO A 587 -0.75 3.48 28.17
N HIS A 588 -1.22 4.48 27.43
CA HIS A 588 -0.51 4.95 26.22
C HIS A 588 0.89 5.47 26.57
N VAL A 589 1.00 6.38 27.54
CA VAL A 589 2.30 6.92 27.98
C VAL A 589 3.18 5.85 28.61
N ALA A 590 2.59 4.93 29.40
CA ALA A 590 3.31 3.80 29.97
C ALA A 590 3.87 2.88 28.88
N GLY A 591 3.15 2.70 27.77
CA GLY A 591 3.63 1.95 26.61
C GLY A 591 4.80 2.64 25.91
N VAL A 592 4.76 3.96 25.75
CA VAL A 592 5.91 4.71 25.20
C VAL A 592 7.13 4.57 26.12
N VAL A 593 6.96 4.72 27.44
CA VAL A 593 8.03 4.45 28.40
C VAL A 593 8.51 2.99 28.29
N ALA A 594 7.63 2.03 28.02
CA ALA A 594 8.01 0.64 27.87
C ALA A 594 8.84 0.36 26.59
N THR A 595 8.55 1.02 25.46
CA THR A 595 9.43 0.94 24.27
C THR A 595 10.79 1.59 24.55
N MET A 596 10.80 2.75 25.23
CA MET A 596 12.02 3.43 25.65
C MET A 596 12.91 2.57 26.56
N VAL A 597 12.36 1.80 27.51
CA VAL A 597 13.18 0.90 28.34
C VAL A 597 13.61 -0.38 27.63
N ASP A 598 12.92 -0.85 26.58
CA ASP A 598 13.38 -1.97 25.76
C ASP A 598 14.60 -1.56 24.91
N HIS A 599 14.50 -0.39 24.27
CA HIS A 599 15.56 0.28 23.52
C HIS A 599 16.76 0.68 24.41
N PHE A 600 16.52 1.56 25.39
CA PHE A 600 17.57 2.15 26.23
C PHE A 600 17.75 1.38 27.53
N SER A 601 18.72 0.46 27.53
CA SER A 601 19.08 -0.30 28.73
C SER A 601 19.56 0.55 29.93
N TRP A 602 19.92 1.81 29.69
CA TRP A 602 20.48 2.75 30.67
C TRP A 602 19.46 3.73 31.29
N ILE A 603 18.21 3.80 30.82
CA ILE A 603 17.12 4.49 31.58
C ILE A 603 16.39 3.53 32.54
N ARG A 604 16.73 2.23 32.52
CA ARG A 604 16.13 1.22 33.38
C ARG A 604 16.48 1.52 34.83
N TYR A 605 15.44 1.77 35.63
CA TYR A 605 15.57 2.25 37.00
C TYR A 605 16.21 3.65 37.10
N ASP A 606 15.99 4.51 36.11
CA ASP A 606 16.28 5.95 36.19
C ASP A 606 14.97 6.75 35.95
N PRO A 607 14.16 6.97 37.00
CA PRO A 607 12.92 7.73 36.88
C PRO A 607 13.16 9.22 36.58
N ALA A 608 14.31 9.78 36.97
CA ALA A 608 14.65 11.16 36.67
C ALA A 608 14.86 11.34 35.16
N LEU A 609 15.74 10.52 34.56
CA LEU A 609 16.10 10.60 33.15
C LEU A 609 14.98 10.15 32.22
N THR A 610 14.21 9.14 32.61
CA THR A 610 13.02 8.72 31.85
C THR A 610 12.02 9.87 31.73
N SER A 611 11.70 10.54 32.84
CA SER A 611 10.73 11.64 32.87
C SER A 611 11.26 12.88 32.14
N ALA A 612 12.54 13.24 32.35
CA ALA A 612 13.18 14.36 31.65
C ALA A 612 13.20 14.16 30.12
N LEU A 613 13.54 12.94 29.65
CA LEU A 613 13.55 12.60 28.23
C LEU A 613 12.13 12.64 27.64
N LEU A 614 11.16 12.03 28.32
CA LEU A 614 9.77 11.97 27.88
C LEU A 614 9.15 13.38 27.74
N MET A 615 9.45 14.29 28.68
CA MET A 615 9.00 15.68 28.61
C MET A 615 9.76 16.51 27.57
N ALA A 616 11.07 16.33 27.42
CA ALA A 616 11.87 17.03 26.40
C ALA A 616 11.52 16.65 24.95
N THR A 617 10.85 15.50 24.77
CA THR A 617 10.50 14.94 23.46
C THR A 617 9.01 15.05 23.13
N ALA A 618 8.18 15.52 24.06
CA ALA A 618 6.77 15.83 23.83
C ALA A 618 6.56 16.85 22.69
N ILE A 619 5.34 16.95 22.17
CA ILE A 619 4.92 17.95 21.18
C ILE A 619 3.91 18.88 21.84
N THR A 620 4.23 20.17 21.91
CA THR A 620 3.35 21.20 22.48
C THR A 620 2.14 21.43 21.56
N LYS A 621 0.96 21.64 22.16
CA LYS A 621 -0.24 22.04 21.41
C LYS A 621 0.02 23.40 20.77
N ASP A 622 -0.50 23.63 19.56
CA ASP A 622 -0.42 24.91 18.82
C ASP A 622 1.01 25.50 18.78
N ASP A 623 2.02 24.64 18.65
CA ASP A 623 3.47 24.90 18.67
C ASP A 623 4.00 25.76 19.84
N GLN A 624 3.26 25.82 20.96
CA GLN A 624 3.53 26.79 22.03
C GLN A 624 4.94 26.70 22.64
N VAL A 625 5.54 27.88 22.84
CA VAL A 625 6.91 28.06 23.34
C VAL A 625 6.87 28.25 24.86
N LEU A 626 7.14 27.16 25.60
CA LEU A 626 7.11 27.16 27.07
C LEU A 626 8.24 28.03 27.64
N THR A 627 7.89 29.09 28.36
CA THR A 627 8.86 30.13 28.81
C THR A 627 8.86 30.51 30.29
N ARG A 628 7.85 30.11 31.07
CA ARG A 628 7.66 30.50 32.49
C ARG A 628 6.96 29.38 33.27
N PRO A 629 7.10 29.28 34.60
CA PRO A 629 6.43 28.23 35.39
C PRO A 629 4.89 28.36 35.39
N THR A 630 4.36 29.58 35.29
CA THR A 630 2.90 29.84 35.23
C THR A 630 2.39 29.92 33.79
N ASP A 631 2.84 29.01 32.93
CA ASP A 631 2.35 28.89 31.56
C ASP A 631 1.09 28.01 31.53
N ALA A 632 -0.02 28.53 31.01
CA ALA A 632 -1.31 27.83 30.99
C ALA A 632 -1.29 26.54 30.14
N HIS A 633 -0.30 26.38 29.26
CA HIS A 633 -0.04 25.10 28.59
C HIS A 633 0.42 24.03 29.59
N LEU A 634 1.27 24.37 30.58
CA LEU A 634 1.76 23.40 31.58
C LEU A 634 0.62 22.87 32.46
N ASP A 635 -0.29 23.74 32.90
CA ASP A 635 -1.45 23.36 33.71
C ASP A 635 -2.51 22.53 32.96
N THR A 636 -2.46 22.52 31.63
CA THR A 636 -3.49 21.88 30.78
C THR A 636 -2.95 20.64 30.06
N TYR A 637 -1.80 20.79 29.40
CA TYR A 637 -1.15 19.81 28.53
C TYR A 637 0.22 19.33 29.08
N GLY A 638 0.72 19.91 30.17
CA GLY A 638 2.07 19.65 30.66
C GLY A 638 3.14 20.11 29.65
N ALA A 639 4.16 19.28 29.47
CA ALA A 639 5.17 19.46 28.41
C ALA A 639 4.60 19.26 26.99
N GLY A 640 3.38 18.73 26.85
CA GLY A 640 2.71 18.46 25.58
C GLY A 640 2.24 17.02 25.44
N ARG A 641 1.89 16.63 24.21
CA ARG A 641 1.52 15.25 23.86
C ARG A 641 2.76 14.38 23.72
N VAL A 642 2.68 13.14 24.21
CA VAL A 642 3.78 12.17 24.08
C VAL A 642 4.05 11.80 22.62
N SER A 643 5.33 11.76 22.23
CA SER A 643 5.78 11.28 20.91
C SER A 643 6.82 10.16 21.08
N ALA A 644 6.41 8.93 20.79
CA ALA A 644 7.27 7.76 20.86
C ALA A 644 8.50 7.85 19.94
N VAL A 645 8.35 8.43 18.73
CA VAL A 645 9.45 8.65 17.78
C VAL A 645 10.49 9.61 18.37
N LYS A 646 10.08 10.79 18.83
CA LYS A 646 11.04 11.77 19.40
C LYS A 646 11.71 11.22 20.66
N ALA A 647 10.98 10.46 21.47
CA ALA A 647 11.49 9.80 22.67
C ALA A 647 12.56 8.72 22.35
N ASN A 648 12.34 7.91 21.31
CA ASN A 648 13.25 6.81 20.93
C ASN A 648 14.36 7.23 19.97
N TRP A 649 14.17 8.19 19.07
CA TRP A 649 15.08 8.40 17.93
C TRP A 649 15.60 9.83 17.78
N ASN A 650 16.75 9.93 17.12
CA ASN A 650 17.27 11.14 16.52
C ASN A 650 17.08 10.98 15.00
N PHE A 651 16.49 11.97 14.34
CA PHE A 651 16.23 12.00 12.91
C PHE A 651 16.72 13.32 12.30
N SER A 652 16.58 13.49 10.98
CA SER A 652 16.99 14.69 10.22
C SER A 652 16.59 15.99 10.92
N GLY A 653 15.30 16.12 11.22
CA GLY A 653 14.72 17.34 11.77
C GLY A 653 14.80 17.52 13.28
N ALA A 654 15.10 16.48 14.06
CA ALA A 654 15.29 16.65 15.51
C ALA A 654 16.06 15.52 16.21
N GLY A 655 16.75 15.85 17.30
CA GLY A 655 17.43 14.87 18.12
C GLY A 655 17.97 15.37 19.46
N ARG A 656 18.26 14.41 20.33
CA ARG A 656 18.98 14.57 21.60
C ARG A 656 20.41 15.04 21.31
N ILE A 657 20.78 16.22 21.82
CA ILE A 657 22.15 16.78 21.72
C ILE A 657 22.91 16.71 23.06
N GLY A 658 22.22 16.37 24.15
CA GLY A 658 22.81 16.19 25.46
C GLY A 658 21.85 15.51 26.42
N MET A 659 22.35 14.55 27.21
CA MET A 659 21.63 13.89 28.29
C MET A 659 22.58 13.68 29.46
N TRP A 660 22.12 13.93 30.68
CA TRP A 660 22.88 13.73 31.92
C TRP A 660 21.96 13.16 32.99
N SER A 661 22.48 12.25 33.81
CA SER A 661 21.82 11.74 35.02
C SER A 661 22.87 11.63 36.13
N PHE A 662 22.57 12.19 37.31
CA PHE A 662 23.54 12.36 38.39
C PHE A 662 22.90 12.71 39.73
N ASP A 663 23.63 12.40 40.81
CA ASP A 663 23.33 12.82 42.17
C ASP A 663 23.83 14.25 42.44
N GLN A 664 22.99 15.12 43.03
CA GLN A 664 23.40 16.46 43.48
C GLN A 664 22.95 16.73 44.93
N SER A 665 23.80 17.38 45.72
CA SER A 665 23.45 17.92 47.04
C SER A 665 23.91 19.37 47.20
N ASN A 666 23.38 20.07 48.21
CA ASN A 666 23.73 21.45 48.54
C ASN A 666 25.25 21.64 48.82
N SER A 667 25.95 20.57 49.23
CA SER A 667 27.42 20.58 49.42
C SER A 667 28.21 20.93 48.14
N SER A 668 27.64 20.67 46.96
CA SER A 668 28.30 20.85 45.66
C SER A 668 28.37 22.29 45.20
N SER A 669 27.59 23.22 45.78
CA SER A 669 27.39 24.62 45.31
C SER A 669 26.72 24.79 43.94
N TYR A 670 27.16 24.08 42.89
CA TYR A 670 26.41 23.86 41.64
C TYR A 670 26.99 22.69 40.83
N ALA A 671 26.18 22.06 39.98
CA ALA A 671 26.67 21.18 38.91
C ALA A 671 26.59 21.89 37.56
N TYR A 672 27.35 21.42 36.56
CA TYR A 672 27.33 21.96 35.20
C TYR A 672 27.82 20.95 34.17
N SER A 673 27.47 21.16 32.90
CA SER A 673 28.17 20.52 31.78
C SER A 673 28.15 21.39 30.53
N ASP A 674 29.17 21.21 29.69
CA ASP A 674 29.31 21.89 28.40
C ASP A 674 28.65 21.06 27.30
N PHE A 675 27.90 21.72 26.42
CA PHE A 675 27.31 21.12 25.23
C PHE A 675 27.46 22.06 24.02
N THR A 676 27.08 21.58 22.84
CA THR A 676 27.10 22.39 21.61
C THR A 676 25.71 22.41 21.02
N VAL A 677 25.14 23.61 20.85
CA VAL A 677 23.97 23.81 19.99
C VAL A 677 24.45 23.78 18.54
N PRO A 678 24.02 22.82 17.70
CA PRO A 678 24.50 22.72 16.32
C PRO A 678 24.12 23.91 15.45
N VAL A 679 24.75 24.03 14.29
CA VAL A 679 24.34 25.02 13.28
C VAL A 679 23.01 24.60 12.67
N GLY A 680 22.07 25.54 12.54
CA GLY A 680 20.76 25.29 11.96
C GLY A 680 19.67 24.86 12.96
N THR A 681 19.96 24.73 14.26
CA THR A 681 18.90 24.50 15.26
C THR A 681 17.90 25.66 15.27
N GLN A 682 16.65 25.35 14.92
CA GLN A 682 15.51 26.27 14.94
C GLN A 682 14.92 26.40 16.34
N ARG A 683 14.91 25.31 17.12
CA ARG A 683 14.38 25.28 18.49
C ARG A 683 15.22 24.38 19.39
N LEU A 684 15.56 24.85 20.58
CA LEU A 684 16.16 24.08 21.67
C LEU A 684 15.12 23.88 22.78
N VAL A 685 14.86 22.63 23.14
CA VAL A 685 14.09 22.26 24.33
C VAL A 685 15.08 21.83 25.41
N ALA A 686 15.06 22.51 26.54
CA ALA A 686 15.83 22.20 27.73
C ALA A 686 14.88 21.73 28.84
N VAL A 687 15.13 20.54 29.39
CA VAL A 687 14.40 20.01 30.54
C VAL A 687 15.36 19.59 31.64
N MET A 688 15.07 20.02 32.87
CA MET A 688 15.57 19.41 34.10
C MET A 688 14.39 18.73 34.82
N HIS A 689 14.61 17.55 35.36
CA HIS A 689 13.70 16.92 36.31
C HIS A 689 14.52 16.22 37.40
N TYR A 690 14.07 16.28 38.65
CA TYR A 690 14.73 15.60 39.76
C TYR A 690 13.75 14.87 40.68
N VAL A 691 14.23 13.74 41.19
CA VAL A 691 13.55 12.90 42.15
C VAL A 691 14.24 13.09 43.50
N GLU A 692 13.45 13.49 44.50
CA GLU A 692 13.89 13.84 45.86
C GLU A 692 12.99 13.15 46.90
N GLU A 693 13.30 13.24 48.20
CA GLU A 693 12.46 12.63 49.22
C GLU A 693 11.01 13.16 49.28
N GLU A 694 10.12 12.44 49.96
CA GLU A 694 8.79 12.97 50.27
C GLU A 694 8.88 14.22 51.15
N CYS A 695 7.91 15.13 51.06
CA CYS A 695 7.88 16.32 51.93
C CYS A 695 7.60 15.98 53.40
N ASP A 696 7.71 16.96 54.29
CA ASP A 696 7.12 16.79 55.62
C ASP A 696 5.58 16.74 55.54
N SER A 697 4.93 16.09 56.50
CA SER A 697 3.48 15.93 56.47
C SER A 697 2.75 17.24 56.73
N GLY A 698 1.88 17.63 55.81
CA GLY A 698 1.04 18.82 55.92
C GLY A 698 1.77 20.14 55.65
N ASP A 699 3.02 20.10 55.18
CA ASP A 699 3.82 21.28 54.78
C ASP A 699 3.10 22.11 53.70
N SER A 700 3.48 23.37 53.46
CA SER A 700 2.74 24.26 52.52
C SER A 700 2.92 23.96 51.03
N GLN A 701 3.85 23.07 50.66
CA GLN A 701 4.13 22.65 49.28
C GLN A 701 4.74 21.24 49.26
N ALA A 702 4.74 20.56 48.11
CA ALA A 702 5.34 19.22 47.99
C ALA A 702 6.85 19.21 47.71
N LEU A 703 7.43 20.30 47.18
CA LEU A 703 8.85 20.41 46.85
C LEU A 703 9.72 20.70 48.07
N VAL A 704 10.75 19.86 48.27
CA VAL A 704 11.63 19.83 49.43
C VAL A 704 12.95 20.56 49.21
N HIS A 705 13.57 20.39 48.04
CA HIS A 705 14.82 21.03 47.68
C HIS A 705 14.66 21.85 46.39
N ASP A 706 14.74 23.18 46.52
CA ASP A 706 14.65 24.09 45.39
C ASP A 706 15.97 24.12 44.59
N TYR A 707 15.90 23.74 43.31
CA TYR A 707 17.01 23.74 42.35
C TYR A 707 16.63 24.46 41.05
N ASP A 708 17.35 25.54 40.73
CA ASP A 708 17.28 26.28 39.45
C ASP A 708 18.15 25.62 38.37
N LEU A 709 17.71 25.60 37.10
CA LEU A 709 18.56 25.43 35.91
C LEU A 709 18.79 26.76 35.16
N TRP A 710 20.07 27.02 34.88
CA TRP A 710 20.58 28.17 34.12
C TRP A 710 21.32 27.73 32.86
N LEU A 711 21.27 28.55 31.81
CA LEU A 711 21.97 28.33 30.54
C LEU A 711 22.87 29.54 30.19
N ASP A 712 24.15 29.28 29.96
CA ASP A 712 25.12 30.20 29.40
C ASP A 712 25.39 29.87 27.93
N ARG A 713 25.66 30.89 27.11
CA ARG A 713 26.33 30.77 25.81
C ARG A 713 27.78 31.20 25.93
N ASP A 714 28.61 30.92 24.92
CA ASP A 714 29.95 31.52 24.85
C ASP A 714 29.86 33.06 24.74
N PRO A 715 30.55 33.85 25.61
CA PRO A 715 31.47 33.44 26.67
C PRO A 715 30.79 33.06 28.00
N ILE A 716 30.98 31.80 28.41
CA ILE A 716 30.36 31.15 29.59
C ILE A 716 30.78 31.82 30.91
N ASP A 717 29.83 32.03 31.85
CA ASP A 717 30.16 32.47 33.22
C ASP A 717 30.71 31.30 34.04
N THR A 718 31.98 31.42 34.41
CA THR A 718 32.71 30.44 35.23
C THR A 718 32.88 30.86 36.69
N ALA A 719 32.35 32.02 37.08
CA ALA A 719 32.45 32.55 38.44
C ALA A 719 31.23 32.20 39.33
N ASN A 720 30.03 32.09 38.74
CA ASN A 720 28.77 31.88 39.46
C ASN A 720 27.93 30.73 38.86
N GLY A 721 27.23 30.00 39.73
CA GLY A 721 26.30 28.93 39.34
C GLY A 721 24.85 29.38 39.13
N ASN A 722 24.45 30.49 39.76
CA ASN A 722 23.10 31.05 39.80
C ASN A 722 22.94 32.28 38.87
N THR A 723 23.43 32.15 37.65
CA THR A 723 23.45 33.21 36.63
C THR A 723 23.39 32.58 35.23
N GLY A 724 22.93 33.32 34.23
CA GLY A 724 23.13 32.95 32.83
C GLY A 724 22.43 33.87 31.83
N ASP A 725 22.61 33.59 30.54
CA ASP A 725 21.87 34.23 29.45
C ASP A 725 20.37 33.90 29.53
N TYR A 726 20.04 32.71 30.04
CA TYR A 726 18.67 32.25 30.31
C TYR A 726 18.61 31.53 31.65
N SER A 727 17.52 31.72 32.40
CA SER A 727 17.02 30.72 33.35
C SER A 727 15.85 29.98 32.71
N LEU A 728 15.57 28.74 33.17
CA LEU A 728 14.44 27.97 32.64
C LEU A 728 13.11 28.49 33.16
N GLN A 729 12.79 28.22 34.43
CA GLN A 729 11.53 28.62 35.06
C GLN A 729 11.72 29.35 36.39
N GLN A 730 12.69 28.91 37.19
CA GLN A 730 12.92 29.27 38.59
C GLN A 730 11.69 29.03 39.45
N SER A 731 11.17 27.79 39.38
CA SER A 731 9.96 27.40 40.10
C SER A 731 10.27 26.94 41.51
N THR A 732 9.93 27.77 42.50
CA THR A 732 10.08 27.45 43.93
C THR A 732 9.14 26.34 44.43
N VAL A 733 8.41 25.69 43.52
CA VAL A 733 7.43 24.64 43.80
C VAL A 733 7.58 23.41 42.90
N ASP A 734 8.13 23.49 41.68
CA ASP A 734 8.23 22.33 40.77
C ASP A 734 9.59 21.64 40.82
N ASN A 735 9.60 20.31 40.95
CA ASN A 735 10.80 19.47 40.75
C ASN A 735 11.16 19.26 39.26
N THR A 736 10.60 20.11 38.39
CA THR A 736 10.69 20.00 36.94
C THR A 736 10.75 21.39 36.32
N GLU A 737 11.79 21.67 35.57
CA GLU A 737 11.90 22.90 34.78
C GLU A 737 11.96 22.57 33.30
N ILE A 738 11.09 23.19 32.49
CA ILE A 738 11.13 23.10 31.03
C ILE A 738 11.20 24.49 30.40
N ARG A 739 12.07 24.64 29.40
CA ARG A 739 12.20 25.85 28.59
C ARG A 739 12.35 25.51 27.13
N ILE A 740 11.65 26.27 26.30
CA ILE A 740 11.82 26.29 24.86
C ILE A 740 12.52 27.61 24.48
N ILE A 741 13.49 27.52 23.57
CA ILE A 741 14.25 28.65 23.02
C ILE A 741 14.25 28.53 21.50
N ASP A 742 13.59 29.45 20.82
CA ASP A 742 13.61 29.57 19.36
C ASP A 742 14.85 30.32 18.86
N SER A 743 15.31 29.96 17.66
CA SER A 743 16.54 30.45 17.01
C SER A 743 17.76 30.53 17.96
N PRO A 744 18.09 29.47 18.72
CA PRO A 744 19.22 29.48 19.64
C PRO A 744 20.53 29.66 18.88
N ALA A 745 21.41 30.54 19.37
CA ALA A 745 22.69 30.80 18.72
C ALA A 745 23.59 29.54 18.74
N SER A 746 23.97 29.04 17.56
CA SER A 746 24.84 27.87 17.44
C SER A 746 26.24 28.12 18.01
N GLY A 747 26.81 27.10 18.67
CA GLY A 747 28.12 27.20 19.33
C GLY A 747 28.18 26.46 20.65
N ALA A 748 29.20 26.79 21.46
CA ALA A 748 29.36 26.23 22.80
C ALA A 748 28.38 26.88 23.79
N TRP A 749 27.72 26.04 24.58
CA TRP A 749 26.79 26.40 25.66
C TRP A 749 27.16 25.62 26.92
N ARG A 750 26.71 26.12 28.07
CA ARG A 750 26.77 25.41 29.35
C ARG A 750 25.43 25.47 30.05
N TRP A 751 25.01 24.36 30.63
CA TRP A 751 23.95 24.37 31.64
C TRP A 751 24.56 24.35 33.05
N LYS A 752 23.88 24.95 34.03
CA LYS A 752 24.31 25.01 35.45
C LYS A 752 23.11 24.82 36.39
N THR A 753 23.22 23.93 37.37
CA THR A 753 22.16 23.63 38.35
C THR A 753 22.51 24.13 39.75
N PHE A 754 21.67 25.00 40.31
CA PHE A 754 21.95 25.69 41.57
C PHE A 754 20.92 25.40 42.67
N PRO A 755 21.34 24.92 43.86
CA PRO A 755 20.46 24.78 45.03
C PRO A 755 20.20 26.14 45.67
N ASP A 756 19.02 26.73 45.44
CA ASP A 756 18.65 27.99 46.09
C ASP A 756 18.16 27.73 47.53
N SER A 757 17.21 26.79 47.68
CA SER A 757 16.64 26.37 48.98
C SER A 757 16.62 24.84 49.12
N ALA A 758 17.80 24.22 49.18
CA ALA A 758 17.97 22.79 49.43
C ALA A 758 18.47 22.47 50.86
N GLY A 759 18.12 21.30 51.38
CA GLY A 759 18.67 20.70 52.59
C GLY A 759 20.06 20.07 52.39
N SER A 760 20.47 19.14 53.26
CA SER A 760 21.75 18.41 53.15
C SER A 760 21.70 17.18 52.25
N ASN A 761 20.51 16.74 51.86
CA ASN A 761 20.30 15.46 51.18
C ASN A 761 20.67 15.52 49.68
N VAL A 762 20.62 14.36 49.03
CA VAL A 762 20.94 14.16 47.62
C VAL A 762 19.65 14.05 46.83
N VAL A 763 19.52 14.81 45.74
CA VAL A 763 18.47 14.60 44.74
C VAL A 763 19.03 13.85 43.53
N LYS A 764 18.24 12.95 42.97
CA LYS A 764 18.56 12.19 41.76
C LYS A 764 18.07 13.02 40.56
N MET A 765 19.00 13.64 39.83
CA MET A 765 18.72 14.70 38.88
C MET A 765 19.05 14.27 37.45
N ALA A 766 18.19 14.63 36.51
CA ALA A 766 18.43 14.45 35.09
C ALA A 766 18.18 15.72 34.28
N ILE A 767 18.95 15.87 33.21
CA ILE A 767 18.87 16.98 32.27
C ILE A 767 18.89 16.44 30.86
N VAL A 768 18.00 16.96 30.00
CA VAL A 768 17.92 16.62 28.57
C VAL A 768 17.89 17.90 27.75
N MET A 769 18.76 17.95 26.72
CA MET A 769 18.82 18.99 25.69
C MET A 769 18.42 18.34 24.36
N TYR A 770 17.29 18.77 23.81
CA TYR A 770 16.73 18.26 22.57
C TYR A 770 16.65 19.40 21.54
N ALA A 771 17.29 19.22 20.39
CA ALA A 771 17.34 20.21 19.32
C ALA A 771 16.40 19.81 18.18
N ILE A 772 15.71 20.80 17.61
CA ILE A 772 14.93 20.69 16.38
C ILE A 772 15.62 21.60 15.34
N TYR A 773 15.88 21.07 14.15
CA TYR A 773 16.63 21.71 13.06
C TYR A 773 15.74 22.19 11.92
N ASP A 774 14.55 21.59 11.79
CA ASP A 774 13.57 21.91 10.75
C ASP A 774 12.45 22.81 11.30
N ASP A 775 11.60 23.35 10.43
CA ASP A 775 10.54 24.30 10.83
C ASP A 775 9.46 23.60 11.67
N THR A 776 9.20 24.08 12.89
CA THR A 776 8.20 23.47 13.79
C THR A 776 6.76 23.71 13.35
N THR A 777 6.56 24.55 12.34
CA THR A 777 5.29 24.80 11.63
C THR A 777 5.39 24.38 10.15
N PRO A 778 5.60 23.07 9.86
CA PRO A 778 5.91 22.61 8.51
C PRO A 778 4.74 22.80 7.55
N ASP A 779 5.05 23.10 6.28
CA ASP A 779 4.02 23.04 5.24
C ASP A 779 3.75 21.59 4.83
N ALA A 780 2.61 21.37 4.16
CA ALA A 780 2.23 20.05 3.66
C ALA A 780 1.60 20.10 2.27
N THR A 781 1.71 18.98 1.54
CA THR A 781 0.97 18.73 0.31
C THR A 781 -0.14 17.72 0.57
N LEU A 782 -1.35 18.00 0.07
CA LEU A 782 -2.50 17.09 0.07
C LEU A 782 -2.75 16.63 -1.37
N THR A 783 -2.52 15.36 -1.64
CA THR A 783 -2.78 14.74 -2.95
C THR A 783 -4.00 13.83 -2.84
N LEU A 784 -4.98 14.00 -3.73
CA LEU A 784 -6.14 13.12 -3.83
C LEU A 784 -5.97 12.13 -4.97
N GLY A 785 -6.28 10.86 -4.69
CA GLY A 785 -6.40 9.79 -5.66
C GLY A 785 -7.83 9.30 -5.79
N VAL A 786 -8.12 8.68 -6.93
CA VAL A 786 -9.31 7.84 -7.13
C VAL A 786 -8.88 6.62 -7.95
N ASP A 787 -9.42 5.44 -7.63
CA ASP A 787 -9.15 4.22 -8.42
C ASP A 787 -9.91 4.21 -9.75
N ASP A 788 -11.18 4.64 -9.75
CA ASP A 788 -11.97 4.91 -10.95
C ASP A 788 -12.65 6.29 -10.90
N SER A 789 -12.46 7.09 -11.94
CA SER A 789 -13.10 8.40 -12.08
C SER A 789 -14.55 8.34 -12.57
N THR A 790 -15.04 7.17 -13.00
CA THR A 790 -16.21 6.98 -13.85
C THR A 790 -16.90 5.66 -13.51
N VAL A 791 -17.96 5.69 -12.70
CA VAL A 791 -18.61 4.48 -12.15
C VAL A 791 -20.13 4.47 -12.32
N GLN A 792 -20.78 3.31 -12.20
CA GLN A 792 -22.23 3.19 -12.30
C GLN A 792 -22.96 3.52 -10.99
N PRO A 793 -24.25 3.92 -11.02
CA PRO A 793 -25.03 4.19 -9.81
C PRO A 793 -25.15 2.95 -8.91
N GLY A 794 -24.57 3.03 -7.71
CA GLY A 794 -24.55 1.94 -6.73
C GLY A 794 -23.25 1.12 -6.70
N GLU A 795 -22.31 1.36 -7.61
CA GLU A 795 -20.96 0.79 -7.50
C GLU A 795 -20.14 1.49 -6.40
N THR A 796 -18.98 0.93 -6.05
CA THR A 796 -18.07 1.47 -5.04
C THR A 796 -16.81 1.99 -5.70
N VAL A 797 -16.48 3.25 -5.42
CA VAL A 797 -15.25 3.93 -5.83
C VAL A 797 -14.37 4.16 -4.60
N SER A 798 -13.06 3.95 -4.73
CA SER A 798 -12.08 4.23 -3.68
C SER A 798 -11.45 5.61 -3.89
N VAL A 799 -11.71 6.54 -2.97
CA VAL A 799 -11.06 7.85 -2.94
C VAL A 799 -9.98 7.83 -1.86
N SER A 800 -8.77 8.26 -2.19
CA SER A 800 -7.65 8.35 -1.25
C SER A 800 -7.14 9.78 -1.08
N ALA A 801 -6.59 10.08 0.09
CA ALA A 801 -6.02 11.37 0.44
C ALA A 801 -4.68 11.18 1.15
N THR A 802 -3.58 11.47 0.44
CA THR A 802 -2.22 11.41 0.97
C THR A 802 -1.78 12.79 1.45
N VAL A 803 -1.33 12.88 2.71
CA VAL A 803 -0.67 14.06 3.26
C VAL A 803 0.83 13.79 3.36
N ASN A 804 1.62 14.68 2.78
CA ASN A 804 3.08 14.67 2.85
C ASN A 804 3.58 16.03 3.38
N PRO A 805 4.11 16.12 4.63
CA PRO A 805 4.81 17.29 5.15
C PRO A 805 6.06 17.60 4.33
N THR A 806 6.61 18.81 4.44
CA THR A 806 7.81 19.21 3.70
C THR A 806 9.12 19.07 4.49
N ASP A 807 9.08 19.31 5.80
CA ASP A 807 10.29 19.55 6.62
C ASP A 807 10.27 18.75 7.95
N TYR A 808 9.25 18.97 8.79
CA TYR A 808 9.17 18.42 10.16
C TYR A 808 7.87 17.60 10.37
N ILE A 809 7.66 17.13 11.60
CA ILE A 809 6.44 16.43 12.01
C ILE A 809 5.22 17.36 11.89
N ALA A 810 4.27 17.01 11.03
CA ALA A 810 2.91 17.56 11.09
C ALA A 810 2.15 16.82 12.19
N SER A 811 1.73 17.57 13.21
CA SER A 811 1.18 17.08 14.48
C SER A 811 -0.35 16.98 14.41
N ALA A 812 -0.92 15.86 14.86
CA ALA A 812 -2.36 15.60 14.91
C ALA A 812 -3.11 15.82 13.59
N VAL A 813 -2.56 15.33 12.47
CA VAL A 813 -3.17 15.46 11.15
C VAL A 813 -4.47 14.65 11.06
N ILE A 814 -5.56 15.31 10.69
CA ILE A 814 -6.86 14.70 10.42
C ILE A 814 -7.40 15.11 9.04
N LEU A 815 -8.08 14.18 8.38
CA LEU A 815 -8.77 14.36 7.12
C LEU A 815 -10.27 14.49 7.37
N ASP A 816 -10.83 15.68 7.18
CA ASP A 816 -12.26 15.98 7.20
C ASP A 816 -12.86 15.79 5.81
N ARG A 817 -13.91 14.95 5.67
CA ARG A 817 -14.61 14.66 4.39
C ARG A 817 -15.99 15.32 4.33
N SER A 818 -16.02 16.63 4.49
CA SER A 818 -17.27 17.39 4.44
C SER A 818 -17.94 17.44 3.05
N GLY A 819 -19.29 17.45 3.05
CA GLY A 819 -20.12 17.83 1.90
C GLY A 819 -20.46 16.75 0.87
N SER A 820 -19.94 15.52 0.98
CA SER A 820 -20.28 14.42 0.06
C SER A 820 -21.68 13.86 0.32
N THR A 821 -22.42 13.52 -0.74
CA THR A 821 -23.71 12.79 -0.67
C THR A 821 -23.54 11.29 -0.91
N ALA A 822 -22.34 10.74 -0.73
CA ALA A 822 -22.08 9.30 -0.87
C ALA A 822 -22.66 8.50 0.31
N SER A 823 -23.09 7.27 0.03
CA SER A 823 -23.05 6.20 1.03
C SER A 823 -21.58 5.86 1.29
N MET A 824 -21.18 5.83 2.56
CA MET A 824 -19.87 5.31 2.97
C MET A 824 -19.97 3.77 3.04
N ILE A 825 -19.01 3.09 2.41
CA ILE A 825 -18.92 1.63 2.29
C ILE A 825 -17.76 1.08 3.13
N SER A 826 -16.64 1.80 3.14
CA SER A 826 -15.49 1.56 4.02
C SER A 826 -14.72 2.85 4.27
N SER A 827 -13.95 2.88 5.37
CA SER A 827 -12.98 3.92 5.67
C SER A 827 -11.75 3.29 6.33
N SER A 828 -10.54 3.65 5.92
CA SER A 828 -9.32 3.07 6.51
C SER A 828 -8.06 3.91 6.30
N THR A 829 -7.05 3.63 7.13
CA THR A 829 -5.68 4.13 6.99
C THR A 829 -4.69 2.98 7.21
N THR A 830 -3.45 3.11 6.74
CA THR A 830 -2.38 2.15 7.02
C THR A 830 -1.29 2.81 7.86
N LEU A 831 -1.06 2.26 9.04
CA LEU A 831 -0.02 2.67 9.99
C LEU A 831 1.37 2.21 9.52
N TYR A 832 2.42 2.81 10.06
CA TYR A 832 3.80 2.58 9.59
C TYR A 832 4.32 1.15 9.86
N ASP A 833 3.82 0.48 10.88
CA ASP A 833 4.07 -0.94 11.15
C ASP A 833 3.34 -1.89 10.17
N GLY A 834 2.53 -1.35 9.25
CA GLY A 834 1.77 -2.08 8.24
C GLY A 834 0.39 -2.52 8.71
N VAL A 835 -0.03 -2.13 9.92
CA VAL A 835 -1.39 -2.35 10.42
C VAL A 835 -2.37 -1.50 9.61
N VAL A 836 -3.40 -2.13 9.05
CA VAL A 836 -4.52 -1.44 8.40
C VAL A 836 -5.61 -1.23 9.44
N THR A 837 -5.86 0.01 9.82
CA THR A 837 -6.93 0.38 10.76
C THR A 837 -8.22 0.53 9.97
N ASP A 838 -9.25 -0.23 10.35
CA ASP A 838 -10.62 0.00 9.89
C ASP A 838 -11.21 1.16 10.70
N LEU A 839 -11.80 2.13 10.00
CA LEU A 839 -12.42 3.34 10.56
C LEU A 839 -13.88 3.45 10.11
N THR A 840 -14.44 2.41 9.48
CA THR A 840 -15.78 2.38 8.86
C THR A 840 -16.90 2.70 9.87
N ASP A 841 -16.76 2.27 11.12
CA ASP A 841 -17.71 2.51 12.23
C ASP A 841 -17.22 3.54 13.27
N SER A 842 -16.22 4.35 12.92
CA SER A 842 -15.69 5.42 13.79
C SER A 842 -16.73 6.49 14.15
N HIS A 843 -16.41 7.41 15.08
CA HIS A 843 -17.33 8.45 15.56
C HIS A 843 -18.03 9.27 14.44
N ALA A 844 -17.33 9.53 13.33
CA ALA A 844 -17.86 10.26 12.17
C ALA A 844 -18.57 9.36 11.14
N GLY A 845 -18.78 8.07 11.44
CA GLY A 845 -19.23 7.06 10.49
C GLY A 845 -18.23 6.87 9.35
N GLY A 846 -16.93 6.80 9.69
CA GLY A 846 -15.83 6.73 8.74
C GLY A 846 -15.70 7.94 7.81
N ALA A 847 -16.44 9.03 8.01
CA ALA A 847 -16.29 10.22 7.19
C ALA A 847 -14.93 10.87 7.37
N ASP A 848 -14.50 11.04 8.61
CA ASP A 848 -13.21 11.63 8.94
C ASP A 848 -12.18 10.54 9.28
N ILE A 849 -10.89 10.82 9.07
CA ILE A 849 -9.77 9.89 9.31
C ILE A 849 -8.63 10.63 10.01
N LEU A 850 -8.28 10.26 11.25
CA LEU A 850 -7.00 10.64 11.83
C LEU A 850 -5.85 9.95 11.07
N LEU A 851 -4.89 10.74 10.59
CA LEU A 851 -3.58 10.25 10.17
C LEU A 851 -2.56 10.29 11.30
N GLY A 852 -2.76 11.20 12.27
CA GLY A 852 -1.95 11.36 13.46
C GLY A 852 -0.70 12.19 13.18
N ASP A 853 0.40 11.83 13.82
CA ASP A 853 1.66 12.54 13.64
C ASP A 853 2.40 11.99 12.40
N ILE A 854 2.60 12.85 11.40
CA ILE A 854 3.21 12.50 10.11
C ILE A 854 4.63 13.05 10.05
N LEU A 855 5.61 12.17 9.80
CA LEU A 855 6.99 12.57 9.49
C LEU A 855 7.11 12.99 8.00
N ASP A 856 7.99 13.95 7.73
CA ASP A 856 8.45 14.37 6.40
C ASP A 856 8.86 13.19 5.49
N ILE A 857 9.58 12.22 6.04
CA ILE A 857 10.04 11.01 5.34
C ILE A 857 8.96 9.91 5.20
N SER A 858 7.76 10.09 5.76
CA SER A 858 6.74 9.04 5.85
C SER A 858 5.31 9.58 5.67
N PRO A 859 4.93 10.01 4.46
CA PRO A 859 3.55 10.40 4.15
C PRO A 859 2.52 9.34 4.52
N ARG A 860 1.36 9.78 5.01
CA ARG A 860 0.23 8.91 5.39
C ARG A 860 -0.96 9.13 4.48
N THR A 861 -1.78 8.10 4.29
CA THR A 861 -2.92 8.10 3.35
C THR A 861 -4.18 7.54 3.98
N GLY A 862 -5.22 8.35 4.05
CA GLY A 862 -6.59 7.90 4.36
C GLY A 862 -7.32 7.49 3.09
N THR A 863 -8.21 6.51 3.18
CA THR A 863 -8.95 5.95 2.04
C THR A 863 -10.41 5.70 2.39
N TRP A 864 -11.33 6.05 1.49
CA TRP A 864 -12.77 5.82 1.64
C TRP A 864 -13.34 5.05 0.46
N GLY A 865 -14.00 3.93 0.73
CA GLY A 865 -14.93 3.30 -0.21
C GLY A 865 -16.25 4.07 -0.19
N LEU A 866 -16.64 4.66 -1.32
CA LEU A 866 -17.82 5.51 -1.46
C LEU A 866 -18.76 4.96 -2.55
N SER A 867 -20.07 5.13 -2.38
CA SER A 867 -21.07 4.75 -3.39
C SER A 867 -22.13 5.82 -3.57
N TYR A 868 -22.65 5.97 -4.80
CA TYR A 868 -23.60 7.00 -5.17
C TYR A 868 -24.84 6.43 -5.87
N SER A 869 -26.03 6.73 -5.34
CA SER A 869 -27.32 6.21 -5.84
C SER A 869 -27.96 7.02 -6.97
N SER A 870 -27.24 7.97 -7.57
CA SER A 870 -27.76 8.88 -8.60
C SER A 870 -26.63 9.40 -9.50
N GLU A 871 -26.96 9.67 -10.76
CA GLU A 871 -26.02 10.13 -11.79
C GLU A 871 -25.52 11.57 -11.57
N GLY A 872 -24.51 11.96 -12.35
CA GLY A 872 -23.91 13.29 -12.42
C GLY A 872 -22.55 13.35 -11.72
N THR A 873 -21.77 14.39 -12.02
CA THR A 873 -20.49 14.64 -11.36
C THR A 873 -20.68 14.88 -9.86
N LYS A 874 -19.99 14.09 -9.04
CA LYS A 874 -19.96 14.19 -7.57
C LYS A 874 -18.58 14.70 -7.16
N SER A 875 -18.54 15.76 -6.37
CA SER A 875 -17.29 16.26 -5.81
C SER A 875 -17.07 15.69 -4.41
N VAL A 876 -15.88 15.15 -4.15
CA VAL A 876 -15.40 14.81 -2.81
C VAL A 876 -14.35 15.84 -2.44
N THR A 877 -14.63 16.61 -1.39
CA THR A 877 -13.70 17.60 -0.84
C THR A 877 -13.13 17.06 0.46
N ILE A 878 -11.80 17.12 0.59
CA ILE A 878 -11.07 16.72 1.79
C ILE A 878 -10.35 17.96 2.34
N ASN A 879 -10.45 18.17 3.65
CA ASN A 879 -9.65 19.15 4.37
C ASN A 879 -8.67 18.41 5.28
N ALA A 880 -7.38 18.52 5.01
CA ALA A 880 -6.34 18.11 5.96
C ALA A 880 -6.07 19.27 6.93
N ARG A 881 -6.29 19.04 8.24
CA ARG A 881 -6.01 19.97 9.34
C ARG A 881 -4.99 19.37 10.31
N SER A 882 -4.26 20.18 11.08
CA SER A 882 -3.32 19.71 12.12
C SER A 882 -2.97 20.82 13.12
N ASP A 883 -2.33 20.47 14.26
CA ASP A 883 -1.90 21.41 15.30
C ASP A 883 -0.92 22.51 14.82
N ASN A 884 -0.08 22.22 13.82
CA ASN A 884 1.07 23.05 13.46
C ASN A 884 1.29 23.26 11.94
N MET A 885 0.53 22.60 11.07
CA MET A 885 0.58 22.87 9.62
C MET A 885 -0.51 23.85 9.18
N ILE A 886 -0.37 24.42 7.99
CA ILE A 886 -1.46 25.19 7.36
C ILE A 886 -2.47 24.24 6.71
N ASP A 887 -3.75 24.38 7.06
CA ASP A 887 -4.89 23.65 6.48
C ASP A 887 -4.81 23.52 4.93
N LYS A 888 -5.07 22.31 4.43
CA LYS A 888 -5.10 22.00 2.99
C LYS A 888 -6.46 21.47 2.59
N THR A 889 -7.18 22.23 1.75
CA THR A 889 -8.39 21.75 1.07
C THR A 889 -8.03 21.28 -0.34
N SER A 890 -8.53 20.10 -0.72
CA SER A 890 -8.49 19.61 -2.10
C SER A 890 -9.82 18.97 -2.49
N THR A 891 -10.15 18.97 -3.78
CA THR A 891 -11.40 18.43 -4.30
C THR A 891 -11.13 17.56 -5.52
N ILE A 892 -11.64 16.33 -5.49
CA ILE A 892 -11.64 15.39 -6.62
C ILE A 892 -13.08 15.14 -7.09
N ASN A 893 -13.26 14.82 -8.37
CA ASN A 893 -14.57 14.53 -8.95
C ASN A 893 -14.66 13.07 -9.35
N VAL A 894 -15.76 12.42 -8.97
CA VAL A 894 -16.21 11.13 -9.51
C VAL A 894 -17.39 11.42 -10.43
N ILE A 895 -17.36 10.89 -11.65
CA ILE A 895 -18.51 10.90 -12.55
C ILE A 895 -19.31 9.62 -12.26
N VAL A 896 -20.59 9.79 -11.93
CA VAL A 896 -21.49 8.66 -11.71
C VAL A 896 -22.46 8.64 -12.89
N ASP A 897 -22.46 7.56 -13.67
CA ASP A 897 -23.18 7.50 -14.94
C ASP A 897 -23.80 6.12 -15.14
N GLY A 898 -25.10 6.07 -15.39
CA GLY A 898 -25.86 4.84 -15.62
C GLY A 898 -26.72 4.94 -16.88
N THR A 899 -26.36 5.86 -17.79
CA THR A 899 -27.08 6.13 -19.02
C THR A 899 -26.28 5.56 -20.20
N ASP A 900 -26.85 4.59 -20.90
CA ASP A 900 -26.20 3.96 -22.05
C ASP A 900 -25.67 4.99 -23.08
N PRO A 901 -24.43 4.83 -23.59
CA PRO A 901 -23.89 5.68 -24.65
C PRO A 901 -24.73 5.61 -25.92
N GLY A 902 -24.84 6.74 -26.63
CA GLY A 902 -25.59 6.81 -27.88
C GLY A 902 -25.07 5.84 -28.95
N ALA A 903 -26.00 5.21 -29.69
CA ALA A 903 -25.67 4.25 -30.72
C ALA A 903 -24.78 4.83 -31.84
N VAL A 904 -23.90 3.98 -32.39
CA VAL A 904 -23.05 4.29 -33.56
C VAL A 904 -23.90 4.76 -34.75
N SER A 905 -23.42 5.72 -35.53
CA SER A 905 -24.15 6.21 -36.70
C SER A 905 -23.32 6.25 -37.98
N ALA A 906 -23.99 6.16 -39.13
CA ALA A 906 -23.38 6.14 -40.47
C ALA A 906 -22.32 5.04 -40.68
N LEU A 907 -22.46 3.89 -40.01
CA LEU A 907 -21.62 2.72 -40.25
C LEU A 907 -21.75 2.26 -41.71
N THR A 908 -20.62 2.16 -42.41
CA THR A 908 -20.55 1.70 -43.80
C THR A 908 -19.15 1.18 -44.14
N SER A 909 -19.01 0.31 -45.14
CA SER A 909 -17.68 -0.02 -45.69
C SER A 909 -17.20 1.02 -46.70
N SER A 910 -15.93 1.40 -46.58
CA SER A 910 -15.24 2.24 -47.56
C SER A 910 -14.48 1.45 -48.63
N SER A 911 -14.30 0.13 -48.46
CA SER A 911 -13.55 -0.72 -49.40
C SER A 911 -14.41 -1.74 -50.15
N HIS A 912 -15.65 -1.99 -49.72
CA HIS A 912 -16.59 -2.93 -50.33
C HIS A 912 -17.99 -2.31 -50.47
N ALA A 913 -18.81 -2.89 -51.36
CA ALA A 913 -20.23 -2.56 -51.49
C ALA A 913 -21.09 -3.79 -51.15
N ALA A 914 -22.12 -3.61 -50.34
CA ALA A 914 -23.00 -4.70 -49.93
C ALA A 914 -23.68 -5.39 -51.14
N GLY A 915 -23.61 -6.71 -51.20
CA GLY A 915 -24.14 -7.53 -52.30
C GLY A 915 -23.28 -7.56 -53.56
N VAL A 916 -22.08 -6.97 -53.55
CA VAL A 916 -21.12 -7.00 -54.66
C VAL A 916 -19.91 -7.86 -54.26
N TRP A 917 -19.53 -8.80 -55.12
CA TRP A 917 -18.33 -9.61 -54.94
C TRP A 917 -17.06 -8.77 -55.11
N SER A 918 -16.06 -9.03 -54.28
CA SER A 918 -14.74 -8.39 -54.37
C SER A 918 -13.63 -9.39 -54.05
N ASN A 919 -12.49 -9.22 -54.71
CA ASN A 919 -11.27 -9.96 -54.41
C ASN A 919 -10.29 -9.23 -53.48
N ASN A 920 -10.71 -8.16 -52.81
CA ASN A 920 -9.94 -7.57 -51.74
C ASN A 920 -10.20 -8.34 -50.42
N PRO A 921 -9.21 -9.06 -49.84
CA PRO A 921 -9.43 -9.83 -48.62
C PRO A 921 -9.59 -8.99 -47.34
N ASN A 922 -9.62 -7.65 -47.42
CA ASN A 922 -9.71 -6.75 -46.26
C ASN A 922 -10.90 -5.78 -46.40
N ILE A 923 -11.89 -5.90 -45.52
CA ILE A 923 -13.00 -4.94 -45.46
C ILE A 923 -12.66 -3.85 -44.45
N THR A 924 -12.69 -2.60 -44.90
CA THR A 924 -12.54 -1.42 -44.04
C THR A 924 -13.91 -0.80 -43.81
N TRP A 925 -14.28 -0.62 -42.54
CA TRP A 925 -15.51 0.06 -42.12
C TRP A 925 -15.17 1.43 -41.52
N THR A 926 -16.11 2.36 -41.69
CA THR A 926 -16.06 3.72 -41.12
C THR A 926 -17.41 4.07 -40.52
N TRP A 927 -17.41 4.88 -39.46
CA TRP A 927 -18.61 5.35 -38.78
C TRP A 927 -18.39 6.73 -38.14
N ASN A 928 -19.47 7.43 -37.81
CA ASN A 928 -19.41 8.57 -36.89
C ASN A 928 -19.27 8.04 -35.46
N ALA A 929 -18.40 8.66 -34.67
CA ALA A 929 -18.24 8.30 -33.26
C ALA A 929 -19.58 8.38 -32.51
N ALA A 930 -19.79 7.40 -31.62
CA ALA A 930 -20.85 7.46 -30.61
C ALA A 930 -20.64 8.65 -29.66
N THR A 931 -21.70 9.07 -28.97
CA THR A 931 -21.65 10.16 -28.00
C THR A 931 -22.35 9.74 -26.72
N ASP A 932 -21.63 9.82 -25.60
CA ASP A 932 -22.21 10.03 -24.29
C ASP A 932 -22.05 11.53 -23.89
N ALA A 933 -22.84 11.98 -22.92
CA ALA A 933 -22.94 13.35 -22.41
C ALA A 933 -22.34 13.58 -21.01
N LEU A 934 -21.91 12.53 -20.28
CA LEU A 934 -21.52 12.59 -18.88
C LEU A 934 -20.16 11.90 -18.59
N SER A 935 -20.04 10.58 -18.70
CA SER A 935 -18.76 9.85 -18.58
C SER A 935 -17.91 9.93 -19.85
N GLY A 936 -18.54 10.07 -21.02
CA GLY A 936 -17.91 10.10 -22.34
C GLY A 936 -17.57 8.70 -22.88
N LEU A 937 -17.25 8.63 -24.18
CA LEU A 937 -17.05 7.34 -24.86
C LEU A 937 -15.67 6.72 -24.58
N GLN A 938 -15.64 5.49 -24.09
CA GLN A 938 -14.44 4.65 -23.93
C GLN A 938 -14.07 3.98 -25.26
N GLY A 939 -15.05 3.37 -25.93
CA GLY A 939 -14.85 2.73 -27.22
C GLY A 939 -16.01 1.85 -27.67
N TYR A 940 -15.68 0.68 -28.22
CA TYR A 940 -16.63 -0.25 -28.80
C TYR A 940 -16.22 -1.72 -28.61
N GLY A 941 -17.24 -2.56 -28.39
CA GLY A 941 -17.15 -3.98 -28.71
C GLY A 941 -17.49 -4.20 -30.18
N ILE A 942 -16.73 -5.07 -30.86
CA ILE A 942 -16.92 -5.40 -32.27
C ILE A 942 -17.06 -6.90 -32.47
N TYR A 943 -17.89 -7.32 -33.42
CA TYR A 943 -18.03 -8.73 -33.74
C TYR A 943 -18.22 -8.94 -35.24
N GLU A 944 -17.26 -9.61 -35.87
CA GLU A 944 -17.30 -9.95 -37.29
C GLU A 944 -17.89 -11.35 -37.52
N THR A 945 -19.00 -11.43 -38.23
CA THR A 945 -19.81 -12.66 -38.37
C THR A 945 -20.31 -12.85 -39.81
N THR A 946 -21.21 -13.81 -40.02
CA THR A 946 -21.92 -14.07 -41.29
C THR A 946 -23.38 -13.58 -41.29
N SER A 947 -23.79 -12.87 -40.24
CA SER A 947 -25.15 -12.34 -40.04
C SER A 947 -25.19 -11.42 -38.83
N CYS A 948 -25.98 -10.35 -38.86
CA CYS A 948 -26.08 -9.41 -37.74
C CYS A 948 -26.34 -10.08 -36.39
N SER A 949 -25.53 -9.73 -35.40
CA SER A 949 -25.54 -10.31 -34.05
C SER A 949 -24.84 -9.37 -33.05
N THR A 950 -25.45 -9.17 -31.88
CA THR A 950 -24.90 -8.30 -30.83
C THR A 950 -23.46 -8.67 -30.46
N PRO A 951 -22.52 -7.71 -30.41
CA PRO A 951 -21.19 -7.92 -29.82
C PRO A 951 -21.26 -8.29 -28.33
N GLY A 952 -20.16 -8.85 -27.80
CA GLY A 952 -20.02 -9.07 -26.36
C GLY A 952 -19.81 -7.76 -25.59
N THR A 953 -19.95 -7.83 -24.27
CA THR A 953 -19.54 -6.75 -23.35
C THR A 953 -18.03 -6.85 -23.10
N ILE A 954 -17.24 -6.55 -24.14
CA ILE A 954 -15.77 -6.57 -24.13
C ILE A 954 -15.30 -5.38 -24.97
N LEU A 955 -14.47 -4.50 -24.41
CA LEU A 955 -13.82 -3.42 -25.16
C LEU A 955 -12.78 -4.01 -26.12
N ASP A 956 -13.14 -4.15 -27.40
CA ASP A 956 -12.25 -4.65 -28.45
C ASP A 956 -11.40 -3.53 -29.07
N ILE A 957 -11.98 -2.33 -29.21
CA ILE A 957 -11.32 -1.13 -29.77
C ILE A 957 -11.74 0.12 -28.99
N GLY A 958 -10.83 1.07 -28.80
CA GLY A 958 -11.15 2.38 -28.20
C GLY A 958 -12.02 3.26 -29.11
N ALA A 959 -12.24 4.52 -28.72
CA ALA A 959 -13.07 5.53 -29.41
C ALA A 959 -12.58 5.99 -30.81
N VAL A 960 -12.33 5.05 -31.72
CA VAL A 960 -11.96 5.28 -33.13
C VAL A 960 -13.19 5.39 -34.03
N THR A 961 -13.00 5.79 -35.29
CA THR A 961 -14.06 5.95 -36.31
C THR A 961 -13.88 5.02 -37.51
N THR A 962 -12.96 4.06 -37.42
CA THR A 962 -12.68 3.07 -38.48
C THR A 962 -12.03 1.81 -37.92
N HIS A 963 -12.32 0.67 -38.56
CA HIS A 963 -11.71 -0.64 -38.33
C HIS A 963 -11.49 -1.32 -39.68
N THR A 964 -10.52 -2.24 -39.76
CA THR A 964 -10.30 -3.09 -40.95
C THR A 964 -10.19 -4.55 -40.54
N GLY A 965 -11.16 -5.35 -40.97
CA GLY A 965 -11.16 -6.79 -40.78
C GLY A 965 -10.51 -7.53 -41.95
N GLY A 966 -9.74 -8.57 -41.64
CA GLY A 966 -8.99 -9.37 -42.60
C GLY A 966 -7.50 -9.48 -42.25
N PRO A 967 -6.66 -10.01 -43.17
CA PRO A 967 -7.04 -10.57 -44.46
C PRO A 967 -7.77 -11.91 -44.32
N TYR A 968 -8.90 -12.07 -45.00
CA TYR A 968 -9.65 -13.33 -45.01
C TYR A 968 -9.02 -14.32 -46.00
N SER A 969 -8.60 -15.49 -45.50
CA SER A 969 -7.83 -16.49 -46.24
C SER A 969 -8.67 -17.48 -47.06
N SER A 970 -9.95 -17.17 -47.26
CA SER A 970 -10.92 -17.99 -47.97
C SER A 970 -12.11 -17.14 -48.39
N SER A 971 -12.71 -17.48 -49.52
CA SER A 971 -13.92 -16.86 -50.03
C SER A 971 -15.12 -17.09 -49.09
N LEU A 972 -15.95 -16.07 -48.93
CA LEU A 972 -17.05 -16.02 -47.97
C LEU A 972 -18.23 -15.20 -48.49
N SER A 973 -19.42 -15.77 -48.43
CA SER A 973 -20.68 -15.05 -48.67
C SER A 973 -21.29 -14.53 -47.37
N GLY A 974 -21.64 -13.24 -47.35
CA GLY A 974 -22.48 -12.64 -46.32
C GLY A 974 -21.77 -12.14 -45.06
N ARG A 975 -20.52 -11.66 -45.15
CA ARG A 975 -19.82 -11.06 -43.99
C ARG A 975 -20.63 -9.88 -43.42
N ALA A 976 -20.69 -9.81 -42.09
CA ALA A 976 -21.28 -8.74 -41.30
C ALA A 976 -20.27 -8.21 -40.28
N PHE A 977 -20.29 -6.91 -40.05
CA PHE A 977 -19.56 -6.23 -38.98
C PHE A 977 -20.58 -5.60 -38.03
N ASN A 978 -20.51 -6.01 -36.77
CA ASN A 978 -21.38 -5.56 -35.70
C ASN A 978 -20.54 -4.70 -34.75
N ILE A 979 -21.09 -3.57 -34.29
CA ILE A 979 -20.42 -2.63 -33.39
C ILE A 979 -21.42 -2.13 -32.34
N ARG A 980 -20.94 -1.97 -31.10
CA ARG A 980 -21.74 -1.55 -29.94
C ARG A 980 -20.91 -0.61 -29.08
N SER A 981 -21.48 0.54 -28.71
CA SER A 981 -20.81 1.58 -27.93
C SER A 981 -20.62 1.16 -26.47
N VAL A 982 -19.50 1.56 -25.85
CA VAL A 982 -19.28 1.52 -24.40
C VAL A 982 -18.70 2.85 -23.91
N ASP A 983 -19.24 3.37 -22.80
CA ASP A 983 -18.81 4.61 -22.17
C ASP A 983 -17.70 4.37 -21.13
N ASN A 984 -17.19 5.43 -20.49
CA ASN A 984 -16.11 5.30 -19.50
C ASN A 984 -16.59 4.74 -18.15
N SER A 985 -17.90 4.61 -17.93
CA SER A 985 -18.52 3.95 -16.77
C SER A 985 -18.98 2.51 -17.10
N ASP A 986 -18.44 1.91 -18.15
CA ASP A 986 -18.79 0.56 -18.64
C ASP A 986 -20.30 0.35 -18.93
N ASN A 987 -21.09 1.40 -19.18
CA ASN A 987 -22.44 1.27 -19.71
C ASN A 987 -22.38 0.91 -21.21
N TRP A 988 -23.21 -0.02 -21.64
CA TRP A 988 -23.20 -0.57 -22.99
C TRP A 988 -24.53 -0.31 -23.71
N ASP A 989 -24.51 0.48 -24.80
CA ASP A 989 -25.63 0.74 -25.73
C ASP A 989 -26.60 -0.44 -25.79
N ALA A 990 -27.85 -0.30 -25.32
CA ALA A 990 -28.79 -1.42 -25.25
C ALA A 990 -29.00 -2.18 -26.58
N ASP A 991 -28.79 -1.51 -27.72
CA ASP A 991 -28.86 -2.09 -29.06
C ASP A 991 -27.44 -2.42 -29.61
N TYR A 992 -27.31 -2.57 -30.92
CA TYR A 992 -26.04 -2.61 -31.64
C TYR A 992 -26.28 -2.23 -33.11
N VAL A 993 -25.25 -1.79 -33.81
CA VAL A 993 -25.33 -1.44 -35.23
C VAL A 993 -24.59 -2.48 -36.06
N CYS A 994 -25.20 -2.88 -37.17
CA CYS A 994 -24.69 -3.90 -38.08
C CYS A 994 -24.65 -3.38 -39.51
N ASP A 995 -23.53 -3.62 -40.19
CA ASP A 995 -23.38 -3.43 -41.63
C ASP A 995 -22.91 -4.76 -42.27
N SER A 996 -23.56 -5.19 -43.35
CA SER A 996 -23.57 -6.61 -43.73
C SER A 996 -23.83 -6.89 -45.20
N ASN A 997 -23.86 -8.19 -45.55
CA ASN A 997 -23.94 -8.70 -46.92
C ASN A 997 -22.69 -8.36 -47.76
N TYR A 998 -21.52 -8.28 -47.14
CA TYR A 998 -20.25 -8.16 -47.85
C TYR A 998 -19.82 -9.53 -48.40
N LEU A 999 -19.45 -9.57 -49.68
CA LEU A 999 -19.15 -10.79 -50.41
C LEU A 999 -17.68 -10.77 -50.86
N ILE A 1000 -16.89 -11.72 -50.40
CA ILE A 1000 -15.46 -11.84 -50.69
C ILE A 1000 -15.22 -13.13 -51.45
N ASP A 1001 -14.53 -13.05 -52.58
CA ASP A 1001 -14.10 -14.21 -53.35
C ASP A 1001 -12.64 -14.02 -53.76
N VAL A 1002 -11.79 -14.94 -53.32
CA VAL A 1002 -10.33 -14.91 -53.46
C VAL A 1002 -9.81 -16.20 -54.09
N ASP A 1003 -10.69 -17.05 -54.60
CA ASP A 1003 -10.34 -18.24 -55.36
C ASP A 1003 -10.22 -17.88 -56.85
N ASP A 1004 -9.22 -18.44 -57.55
CA ASP A 1004 -9.10 -18.23 -58.99
C ASP A 1004 -10.10 -19.12 -59.76
N PRO A 1005 -10.85 -18.58 -60.74
CA PRO A 1005 -11.78 -19.36 -61.55
C PRO A 1005 -11.04 -20.40 -62.40
N THR A 1006 -11.61 -21.60 -62.54
CA THR A 1006 -10.97 -22.69 -63.29
C THR A 1006 -10.93 -22.44 -64.80
N ALA A 1007 -9.94 -23.03 -65.47
CA ALA A 1007 -9.73 -22.90 -66.91
C ALA A 1007 -10.80 -23.64 -67.74
N PRO A 1008 -11.17 -23.15 -68.94
CA PRO A 1008 -12.23 -23.76 -69.76
C PRO A 1008 -11.79 -25.03 -70.49
N THR A 1009 -12.75 -25.81 -71.01
CA THR A 1009 -12.47 -27.07 -71.74
C THR A 1009 -13.00 -27.06 -73.18
N PHE A 1010 -12.12 -27.34 -74.16
CA PHE A 1010 -12.36 -27.03 -75.57
C PHE A 1010 -12.96 -28.15 -76.44
N ASN A 1011 -13.59 -27.73 -77.54
CA ASN A 1011 -14.02 -28.54 -78.68
C ASN A 1011 -13.79 -27.80 -80.01
N SER A 1012 -13.60 -28.54 -81.11
CA SER A 1012 -13.51 -27.97 -82.47
C SER A 1012 -14.46 -28.70 -83.41
N SER A 1013 -15.22 -27.92 -84.20
CA SER A 1013 -16.10 -28.42 -85.27
C SER A 1013 -15.52 -28.20 -86.68
N SER A 1014 -14.45 -27.40 -86.80
CA SER A 1014 -13.88 -26.96 -88.08
C SER A 1014 -12.63 -27.73 -88.50
N HIS A 1015 -11.83 -28.17 -87.52
CA HIS A 1015 -10.50 -28.75 -87.74
C HIS A 1015 -10.18 -29.85 -86.73
N THR A 1016 -9.66 -30.98 -87.21
CA THR A 1016 -9.09 -32.04 -86.38
C THR A 1016 -7.71 -31.63 -85.87
N ILE A 1017 -7.48 -31.75 -84.55
CA ILE A 1017 -6.19 -31.43 -83.91
C ILE A 1017 -5.07 -32.26 -84.55
N GLY A 1018 -3.95 -31.61 -84.90
CA GLY A 1018 -2.81 -32.24 -85.59
C GLY A 1018 -3.04 -32.57 -87.08
N GLY A 1019 -4.25 -32.35 -87.61
CA GLY A 1019 -4.55 -32.51 -89.03
C GLY A 1019 -3.97 -31.38 -89.89
N LYS A 1020 -3.76 -31.67 -91.18
CA LYS A 1020 -3.45 -30.67 -92.21
C LYS A 1020 -4.72 -30.40 -93.03
N SER A 1021 -5.04 -29.13 -93.25
CA SER A 1021 -6.25 -28.66 -93.93
C SER A 1021 -5.91 -27.58 -94.96
N CYS A 1022 -6.65 -27.47 -96.07
CA CYS A 1022 -6.59 -26.32 -96.99
C CYS A 1022 -7.50 -25.15 -96.56
N ASN A 1023 -8.44 -25.39 -95.63
CA ASN A 1023 -9.27 -24.34 -95.04
C ASN A 1023 -8.43 -23.49 -94.05
N ALA A 1024 -8.48 -22.17 -94.19
CA ALA A 1024 -7.74 -21.22 -93.37
C ALA A 1024 -8.50 -20.69 -92.13
N THR A 1025 -9.80 -20.99 -92.01
CA THR A 1025 -10.67 -20.45 -90.94
C THR A 1025 -10.97 -21.51 -89.90
N ILE A 1026 -10.56 -21.25 -88.65
CA ILE A 1026 -10.71 -22.15 -87.51
C ILE A 1026 -11.73 -21.56 -86.53
N THR A 1027 -12.78 -22.34 -86.26
CA THR A 1027 -13.75 -22.11 -85.18
C THR A 1027 -13.47 -23.08 -84.04
N VAL A 1028 -13.37 -22.55 -82.83
CA VAL A 1028 -13.24 -23.29 -81.56
C VAL A 1028 -14.38 -22.88 -80.64
N SER A 1029 -14.92 -23.84 -79.89
CA SER A 1029 -15.80 -23.59 -78.74
C SER A 1029 -15.21 -24.19 -77.47
N TRP A 1030 -15.69 -23.74 -76.32
CA TRP A 1030 -15.39 -24.35 -75.04
C TRP A 1030 -16.64 -24.49 -74.18
N ASN A 1031 -16.60 -25.40 -73.22
CA ASN A 1031 -17.44 -25.30 -72.04
C ASN A 1031 -16.84 -24.24 -71.13
N ALA A 1032 -17.71 -23.51 -70.43
CA ALA A 1032 -17.28 -22.55 -69.43
C ALA A 1032 -16.37 -23.20 -68.36
N GLY A 1033 -15.45 -22.41 -67.82
CA GLY A 1033 -14.84 -22.74 -66.53
C GLY A 1033 -15.89 -22.76 -65.43
N THR A 1034 -15.63 -23.46 -64.34
CA THR A 1034 -16.38 -23.29 -63.09
C THR A 1034 -15.63 -22.36 -62.15
N ASP A 1035 -16.37 -21.45 -61.54
CA ASP A 1035 -15.96 -20.78 -60.31
C ASP A 1035 -16.79 -21.35 -59.14
N ALA A 1036 -16.30 -21.20 -57.90
CA ALA A 1036 -16.90 -21.71 -56.68
C ALA A 1036 -17.89 -20.74 -55.99
N HIS A 1037 -17.77 -19.42 -56.19
CA HIS A 1037 -18.49 -18.43 -55.37
C HIS A 1037 -19.12 -17.29 -56.18
N SER A 1038 -18.33 -16.40 -56.78
CA SER A 1038 -18.85 -15.23 -57.50
C SER A 1038 -19.41 -15.57 -58.89
N GLY A 1039 -18.92 -16.64 -59.52
CA GLY A 1039 -19.29 -17.10 -60.85
C GLY A 1039 -18.42 -16.50 -61.96
N VAL A 1040 -18.41 -17.14 -63.13
CA VAL A 1040 -17.59 -16.72 -64.28
C VAL A 1040 -18.20 -15.52 -65.01
N GLU A 1041 -17.47 -14.41 -65.09
CA GLU A 1041 -17.80 -13.22 -65.87
C GLU A 1041 -17.46 -13.41 -67.36
N GLY A 1042 -16.33 -14.06 -67.67
CA GLY A 1042 -15.93 -14.36 -69.05
C GLY A 1042 -14.46 -14.74 -69.20
N TYR A 1043 -13.87 -14.38 -70.34
CA TYR A 1043 -12.59 -14.94 -70.81
C TYR A 1043 -11.64 -13.89 -71.40
N GLY A 1044 -10.35 -14.06 -71.14
CA GLY A 1044 -9.25 -13.43 -71.88
C GLY A 1044 -8.63 -14.44 -72.86
N ILE A 1045 -8.39 -14.02 -74.11
CA ILE A 1045 -8.14 -14.92 -75.26
C ILE A 1045 -6.94 -14.47 -76.09
N VAL A 1046 -6.07 -15.42 -76.47
CA VAL A 1046 -4.99 -15.15 -77.44
C VAL A 1046 -4.77 -16.33 -78.41
N TRP A 1047 -4.80 -16.03 -79.71
CA TRP A 1047 -4.27 -16.90 -80.76
C TRP A 1047 -2.74 -16.74 -80.84
N THR A 1048 -2.01 -17.85 -80.76
CA THR A 1048 -0.55 -17.84 -80.56
C THR A 1048 0.13 -19.06 -81.18
N THR A 1049 1.43 -18.95 -81.45
CA THR A 1049 2.28 -20.08 -81.85
C THR A 1049 2.94 -20.77 -80.64
N ASN A 1050 2.72 -20.28 -79.42
CA ASN A 1050 3.25 -20.86 -78.17
C ASN A 1050 2.09 -21.35 -77.27
N PRO A 1051 1.95 -22.66 -76.99
CA PRO A 1051 0.90 -23.21 -76.13
C PRO A 1051 0.97 -22.76 -74.65
N THR A 1052 2.05 -22.11 -74.20
CA THR A 1052 2.14 -21.50 -72.85
C THR A 1052 2.10 -19.97 -72.87
N GLY A 1053 1.82 -19.35 -74.02
CA GLY A 1053 1.71 -17.89 -74.14
C GLY A 1053 0.45 -17.36 -73.48
N CYS A 1054 0.55 -16.93 -72.22
CA CYS A 1054 -0.53 -16.25 -71.51
C CYS A 1054 -0.75 -14.81 -72.03
N ARG A 1055 -1.94 -14.27 -71.79
CA ARG A 1055 -2.29 -12.86 -72.04
C ARG A 1055 -2.32 -12.11 -70.72
N ALA A 1056 -2.19 -10.79 -70.75
CA ALA A 1056 -2.53 -9.96 -69.60
C ALA A 1056 -4.03 -10.05 -69.27
N ASN A 1057 -4.37 -9.90 -67.99
CA ASN A 1057 -5.70 -10.00 -67.39
C ASN A 1057 -6.67 -8.94 -67.96
N ILE A 1058 -7.22 -9.21 -69.14
CA ILE A 1058 -8.07 -8.32 -69.94
C ILE A 1058 -9.20 -9.16 -70.52
N LEU A 1059 -10.44 -8.75 -70.26
CA LEU A 1059 -11.65 -9.44 -70.72
C LEU A 1059 -11.88 -9.17 -72.21
N ASP A 1060 -11.85 -10.23 -73.04
CA ASP A 1060 -12.07 -10.13 -74.49
C ASP A 1060 -13.49 -10.52 -74.88
N THR A 1061 -14.10 -11.47 -74.17
CA THR A 1061 -15.45 -11.95 -74.47
C THR A 1061 -16.11 -12.60 -73.26
N THR A 1062 -17.43 -12.56 -73.22
CA THR A 1062 -18.28 -13.35 -72.32
C THR A 1062 -18.86 -14.60 -73.00
N GLY A 1063 -18.65 -14.75 -74.32
CA GLY A 1063 -19.06 -15.92 -75.10
C GLY A 1063 -18.09 -17.09 -74.98
N THR A 1064 -18.58 -18.30 -75.24
CA THR A 1064 -17.80 -19.56 -75.12
C THR A 1064 -17.34 -20.13 -76.48
N SER A 1065 -17.13 -19.26 -77.47
CA SER A 1065 -16.60 -19.63 -78.78
C SER A 1065 -15.85 -18.47 -79.44
N GLU A 1066 -14.88 -18.83 -80.28
CA GLU A 1066 -14.02 -17.90 -81.01
C GLU A 1066 -13.79 -18.42 -82.45
N THR A 1067 -13.61 -17.51 -83.41
CA THR A 1067 -13.33 -17.88 -84.81
C THR A 1067 -12.33 -16.94 -85.46
N ALA A 1068 -11.22 -17.49 -85.94
CA ALA A 1068 -10.17 -16.72 -86.60
C ALA A 1068 -9.76 -17.35 -87.95
N THR A 1069 -9.42 -16.49 -88.92
CA THR A 1069 -8.75 -16.90 -90.16
C THR A 1069 -7.25 -16.72 -89.98
N LEU A 1070 -6.48 -17.80 -90.08
CA LEU A 1070 -5.04 -17.83 -89.75
C LEU A 1070 -4.19 -18.14 -90.98
N ALA A 1071 -2.97 -17.61 -90.99
CA ALA A 1071 -2.01 -17.84 -92.07
C ALA A 1071 -1.42 -19.26 -92.04
N PRO A 1072 -0.93 -19.81 -93.17
CA PRO A 1072 -0.24 -21.10 -93.20
C PRO A 1072 0.89 -21.20 -92.17
N GLY A 1073 0.74 -22.13 -91.23
CA GLY A 1073 1.57 -22.26 -90.04
C GLY A 1073 0.95 -23.23 -89.03
N THR A 1074 1.42 -23.18 -87.79
CA THR A 1074 0.91 -24.01 -86.68
C THR A 1074 0.46 -23.10 -85.53
N TRP A 1075 -0.79 -23.26 -85.10
CA TRP A 1075 -1.46 -22.33 -84.19
C TRP A 1075 -2.14 -23.01 -83.01
N TYR A 1076 -2.24 -22.26 -81.90
CA TYR A 1076 -2.93 -22.59 -80.66
C TYR A 1076 -3.87 -21.43 -80.26
N LEU A 1077 -4.94 -21.76 -79.55
CA LEU A 1077 -5.81 -20.81 -78.85
C LEU A 1077 -5.62 -20.98 -77.34
N ASN A 1078 -5.17 -19.92 -76.67
CA ASN A 1078 -4.99 -19.92 -75.21
C ASN A 1078 -6.07 -19.06 -74.56
N VAL A 1079 -6.66 -19.55 -73.47
CA VAL A 1079 -7.76 -18.89 -72.76
C VAL A 1079 -7.55 -18.96 -71.24
N ILE A 1080 -7.79 -17.82 -70.58
CA ILE A 1080 -7.90 -17.68 -69.12
C ILE A 1080 -9.31 -17.21 -68.76
N THR A 1081 -9.85 -17.68 -67.63
CA THR A 1081 -11.17 -17.30 -67.13
C THR A 1081 -11.06 -16.10 -66.19
N LYS A 1082 -12.10 -15.27 -66.13
CA LYS A 1082 -12.32 -14.23 -65.11
C LYS A 1082 -13.64 -14.49 -64.39
N ASP A 1083 -13.67 -14.27 -63.08
CA ASP A 1083 -14.87 -14.30 -62.26
C ASP A 1083 -15.54 -12.90 -62.13
N PHE A 1084 -16.64 -12.83 -61.38
CA PHE A 1084 -17.35 -11.59 -61.07
C PHE A 1084 -16.74 -10.78 -59.90
N ALA A 1085 -15.78 -11.34 -59.15
CA ALA A 1085 -15.08 -10.66 -58.05
C ALA A 1085 -13.83 -9.89 -58.49
N GLY A 1086 -13.21 -10.29 -59.61
CA GLY A 1086 -11.99 -9.74 -60.16
C GLY A 1086 -10.82 -10.72 -60.31
N ASN A 1087 -10.96 -11.98 -59.89
CA ASN A 1087 -9.92 -13.01 -59.99
C ASN A 1087 -9.80 -13.56 -61.41
N TRP A 1088 -8.66 -14.20 -61.68
CA TRP A 1088 -8.26 -14.64 -63.00
C TRP A 1088 -7.52 -15.96 -62.91
N THR A 1089 -7.86 -16.94 -63.74
CA THR A 1089 -7.09 -18.20 -63.83
C THR A 1089 -5.60 -17.89 -63.97
N ASP A 1090 -4.78 -18.33 -63.01
CA ASP A 1090 -3.32 -18.24 -63.10
C ASP A 1090 -2.83 -18.70 -64.48
N CYS A 1091 -1.96 -17.91 -65.10
CA CYS A 1091 -1.28 -18.23 -66.35
C CYS A 1091 -0.57 -19.60 -66.34
N ALA A 1092 -0.15 -20.12 -65.18
CA ALA A 1092 0.38 -21.48 -65.06
C ALA A 1092 -0.66 -22.57 -65.34
N ASN A 1093 -1.95 -22.27 -65.14
CA ASN A 1093 -3.10 -23.17 -65.26
C ASN A 1093 -4.01 -22.85 -66.48
N LEU A 1094 -3.57 -21.98 -67.39
CA LEU A 1094 -4.36 -21.59 -68.56
C LEU A 1094 -4.74 -22.78 -69.46
N ALA A 1095 -5.86 -22.66 -70.18
CA ALA A 1095 -6.28 -23.67 -71.13
C ALA A 1095 -5.71 -23.33 -72.53
N SER A 1096 -4.99 -24.27 -73.16
CA SER A 1096 -4.45 -24.15 -74.53
C SER A 1096 -5.02 -25.21 -75.47
N PHE A 1097 -5.41 -24.82 -76.69
CA PHE A 1097 -6.01 -25.71 -77.69
C PHE A 1097 -5.33 -25.65 -79.05
N GLY A 1098 -4.87 -26.80 -79.54
CA GLY A 1098 -4.13 -26.95 -80.79
C GLY A 1098 -3.26 -28.22 -80.75
N PRO A 1099 -2.37 -28.45 -81.73
CA PRO A 1099 -2.07 -27.58 -82.87
C PRO A 1099 -3.07 -27.71 -84.03
N PHE A 1100 -3.34 -26.59 -84.71
CA PHE A 1100 -4.02 -26.54 -86.02
C PHE A 1100 -2.99 -26.23 -87.14
N THR A 1101 -3.12 -26.80 -88.34
CA THR A 1101 -2.12 -26.65 -89.44
C THR A 1101 -2.75 -26.54 -90.85
N ILE A 1102 -2.28 -25.58 -91.66
CA ILE A 1102 -2.93 -25.15 -92.93
C ILE A 1102 -1.99 -25.30 -94.16
N VAL A 1103 -2.51 -25.73 -95.33
CA VAL A 1103 -1.81 -26.07 -96.61
C VAL A 1103 -2.58 -25.61 -97.89
N SER A 1104 -2.19 -26.01 -99.12
CA SER A 1104 -2.53 -25.22 -100.35
C SER A 1104 -2.97 -25.87 -101.70
N SER A 1105 -3.09 -27.20 -101.91
CA SER A 1105 -3.58 -27.77 -103.21
C SER A 1105 -3.86 -29.29 -103.21
N CYS A 1106 -4.70 -29.81 -104.14
CA CYS A 1106 -5.23 -31.20 -104.16
C CYS A 1106 -5.20 -31.90 -105.56
N THR A 1107 -5.60 -33.19 -105.62
CA THR A 1107 -5.60 -34.07 -106.83
C THR A 1107 -6.95 -34.78 -106.99
N LEU A 1108 -7.43 -35.02 -108.23
CA LEU A 1108 -8.81 -35.47 -108.51
C LEU A 1108 -8.92 -36.91 -109.05
N PHE A 1109 -8.04 -37.33 -109.97
CA PHE A 1109 -8.02 -38.69 -110.53
C PHE A 1109 -6.59 -39.06 -110.99
N ALA A 1110 -6.22 -40.35 -110.95
CA ALA A 1110 -5.00 -40.85 -111.56
C ALA A 1110 -5.08 -42.36 -111.88
N ASP A 1111 -4.46 -42.80 -112.98
CA ASP A 1111 -4.19 -44.21 -113.31
C ASP A 1111 -2.88 -44.33 -114.11
N ASP A 1112 -2.01 -45.24 -113.67
CA ASP A 1112 -0.71 -45.58 -114.28
C ASP A 1112 -0.81 -46.79 -115.23
N PHE A 1113 -1.99 -47.39 -115.39
CA PHE A 1113 -2.24 -48.61 -116.16
C PHE A 1113 -1.49 -49.88 -115.69
N GLU A 1114 -0.72 -49.84 -114.59
CA GLU A 1114 -0.01 -51.01 -114.05
C GLU A 1114 -0.99 -52.06 -113.50
N SER A 1115 -2.24 -51.67 -113.25
CA SER A 1115 -3.42 -52.52 -112.97
C SER A 1115 -3.66 -53.64 -114.01
N GLY A 1116 -2.98 -53.58 -115.17
CA GLY A 1116 -2.71 -54.74 -116.03
C GLY A 1116 -3.82 -55.10 -117.02
N SER A 1117 -5.00 -54.50 -116.89
CA SER A 1117 -6.04 -54.49 -117.92
C SER A 1117 -6.86 -53.21 -117.86
N TYR A 1118 -7.34 -52.71 -119.00
CA TYR A 1118 -8.11 -51.47 -119.07
C TYR A 1118 -9.30 -51.45 -118.10
N ALA A 1119 -9.98 -52.59 -117.94
CA ALA A 1119 -11.14 -52.70 -117.06
C ALA A 1119 -10.81 -52.55 -115.56
N ALA A 1120 -9.56 -52.78 -115.13
CA ALA A 1120 -9.15 -52.64 -113.73
C ALA A 1120 -8.95 -51.16 -113.34
N GLY A 1121 -8.46 -50.32 -114.25
CA GLY A 1121 -8.44 -48.86 -114.12
C GLY A 1121 -9.73 -48.15 -114.52
N GLY A 1122 -10.83 -48.91 -114.75
CA GLY A 1122 -12.11 -48.36 -115.19
C GLY A 1122 -12.19 -47.91 -116.66
N TRP A 1123 -11.15 -48.16 -117.47
CA TRP A 1123 -11.10 -47.75 -118.87
C TRP A 1123 -11.92 -48.66 -119.80
N THR A 1124 -12.57 -48.05 -120.78
CA THR A 1124 -13.30 -48.71 -121.87
C THR A 1124 -12.54 -48.59 -123.20
N ILE A 1125 -12.71 -49.53 -124.13
CA ILE A 1125 -11.91 -49.60 -125.38
C ILE A 1125 -12.73 -49.98 -126.61
N SER A 1126 -12.29 -49.55 -127.80
CA SER A 1126 -13.02 -49.85 -129.05
C SER A 1126 -12.77 -51.26 -129.62
N SER A 1127 -11.59 -51.86 -129.41
CA SER A 1127 -11.28 -53.19 -129.95
C SER A 1127 -10.06 -53.86 -129.29
N ALA A 1128 -10.27 -54.98 -128.61
CA ALA A 1128 -9.24 -55.74 -127.89
C ALA A 1128 -8.10 -56.30 -128.77
N GLY A 1129 -8.30 -56.46 -130.07
CA GLY A 1129 -7.21 -56.83 -130.99
C GLY A 1129 -6.24 -55.66 -131.30
N ARG A 1130 -6.69 -54.43 -131.09
CA ARG A 1130 -6.00 -53.20 -131.49
C ARG A 1130 -5.47 -52.41 -130.30
N CYS A 1131 -6.25 -52.25 -129.26
CA CYS A 1131 -5.77 -51.72 -127.98
C CYS A 1131 -5.02 -52.84 -127.21
N LYS A 1132 -3.95 -52.51 -126.48
CA LYS A 1132 -3.28 -53.43 -125.52
C LYS A 1132 -2.80 -52.66 -124.29
N VAL A 1133 -3.09 -53.16 -123.07
CA VAL A 1133 -2.33 -52.81 -121.85
C VAL A 1133 -1.09 -53.69 -121.74
N ASN A 1134 -0.01 -53.17 -121.20
CA ASN A 1134 1.17 -53.93 -120.82
C ASN A 1134 1.36 -53.91 -119.31
N ALA A 1135 0.84 -54.94 -118.63
CA ALA A 1135 1.19 -55.15 -117.23
C ALA A 1135 2.73 -55.23 -117.09
N LYS A 1136 3.29 -54.42 -116.18
CA LYS A 1136 4.73 -54.22 -115.87
C LYS A 1136 5.47 -53.36 -116.91
N SER A 1137 5.46 -52.04 -116.72
CA SER A 1137 6.31 -51.12 -117.50
C SER A 1137 6.70 -49.80 -116.79
N ALA A 1138 6.93 -49.82 -115.47
CA ALA A 1138 7.49 -48.71 -114.71
C ALA A 1138 8.57 -47.85 -115.45
N PHE A 1139 8.21 -46.59 -115.72
CA PHE A 1139 9.04 -45.39 -115.95
C PHE A 1139 10.38 -45.54 -116.69
N THR A 1140 10.45 -46.39 -117.73
CA THR A 1140 11.72 -46.68 -118.46
C THR A 1140 11.57 -46.71 -119.99
N GLY A 1141 10.51 -46.11 -120.54
CA GLY A 1141 10.27 -46.00 -121.99
C GLY A 1141 9.60 -47.21 -122.65
N ALA A 1142 9.08 -48.13 -121.83
CA ALA A 1142 7.96 -49.00 -122.21
C ALA A 1142 6.62 -48.23 -122.06
N PHE A 1143 5.48 -48.89 -122.27
CA PHE A 1143 4.17 -48.27 -122.43
C PHE A 1143 3.14 -49.04 -121.57
N GLY A 1144 2.35 -48.38 -120.73
CA GLY A 1144 1.20 -48.97 -120.06
C GLY A 1144 0.08 -49.23 -121.05
N ALA A 1145 -0.37 -48.21 -121.77
CA ALA A 1145 -1.43 -48.32 -122.77
C ALA A 1145 -0.92 -48.14 -124.22
N ARG A 1146 -1.53 -48.87 -125.16
CA ARG A 1146 -1.21 -48.83 -126.60
C ARG A 1146 -2.44 -48.94 -127.47
N LEU A 1147 -2.46 -48.14 -128.53
CA LEU A 1147 -3.42 -48.17 -129.62
C LEU A 1147 -2.71 -48.53 -130.94
N LYS A 1148 -3.39 -49.28 -131.83
CA LYS A 1148 -2.90 -49.71 -133.15
C LYS A 1148 -3.87 -49.25 -134.25
N LYS A 1149 -3.36 -49.20 -135.48
CA LYS A 1149 -4.05 -48.67 -136.68
C LYS A 1149 -5.59 -48.81 -136.80
N GLY A 1150 -6.23 -47.75 -137.30
CA GLY A 1150 -7.68 -47.62 -137.48
C GLY A 1150 -8.27 -48.41 -138.67
N GLY A 1151 -7.48 -48.81 -139.65
CA GLY A 1151 -7.95 -49.58 -140.82
C GLY A 1151 -7.79 -48.84 -142.14
N GLN A 1152 -8.27 -49.44 -143.23
CA GLN A 1152 -7.92 -49.00 -144.59
C GLN A 1152 -8.80 -47.85 -145.08
N GLY A 1153 -8.31 -46.62 -144.91
CA GLY A 1153 -8.60 -45.53 -145.85
C GLY A 1153 -7.76 -45.69 -147.12
N THR A 1154 -8.26 -45.22 -148.27
CA THR A 1154 -7.65 -45.44 -149.60
C THR A 1154 -6.63 -44.39 -150.04
N GLY A 1155 -6.43 -43.31 -149.26
CA GLY A 1155 -5.46 -42.25 -149.53
C GLY A 1155 -4.60 -41.89 -148.31
N ALA A 1156 -3.55 -41.09 -148.53
CA ALA A 1156 -2.74 -40.49 -147.46
C ALA A 1156 -3.60 -39.56 -146.60
N CYS A 1157 -3.33 -39.51 -145.29
CA CYS A 1157 -3.96 -38.63 -144.28
C CYS A 1157 -5.50 -38.71 -144.06
N THR A 1158 -6.32 -39.16 -145.02
CA THR A 1158 -7.79 -39.25 -144.85
C THR A 1158 -8.17 -40.30 -143.80
N VAL A 1159 -8.94 -39.92 -142.77
CA VAL A 1159 -9.51 -40.89 -141.82
C VAL A 1159 -10.57 -41.73 -142.55
N GLY A 1160 -10.37 -43.05 -142.58
CA GLY A 1160 -11.25 -43.96 -143.33
C GLY A 1160 -12.68 -43.99 -142.78
N VAL A 1161 -13.67 -43.93 -143.67
CA VAL A 1161 -15.09 -43.72 -143.37
C VAL A 1161 -15.61 -44.66 -142.27
N ALA A 1162 -15.89 -44.08 -141.09
CA ALA A 1162 -16.60 -44.59 -139.90
C ALA A 1162 -16.18 -45.94 -139.26
N ALA A 1163 -15.85 -46.97 -140.04
CA ALA A 1163 -16.18 -48.35 -139.66
C ALA A 1163 -15.33 -48.99 -138.56
N LYS A 1164 -14.07 -48.54 -138.31
CA LYS A 1164 -13.10 -49.28 -137.44
C LYS A 1164 -12.11 -48.41 -136.63
N GLN A 1165 -12.48 -47.20 -136.20
CA GLN A 1165 -11.60 -46.34 -135.37
C GLN A 1165 -11.10 -47.04 -134.08
N THR A 1166 -9.93 -46.64 -133.58
CA THR A 1166 -9.28 -47.26 -132.40
C THR A 1166 -9.04 -46.23 -131.31
N TRP A 1167 -9.65 -46.45 -130.14
CA TRP A 1167 -9.65 -45.55 -128.98
C TRP A 1167 -9.67 -46.30 -127.63
N ILE A 1168 -9.30 -45.59 -126.57
CA ILE A 1168 -9.48 -45.94 -125.14
C ILE A 1168 -10.14 -44.75 -124.42
N GLN A 1169 -10.98 -44.98 -123.41
CA GLN A 1169 -11.73 -43.94 -122.68
C GLN A 1169 -11.65 -44.17 -121.17
N ALA A 1170 -11.38 -43.11 -120.41
CA ALA A 1170 -11.28 -43.09 -118.95
C ALA A 1170 -12.65 -43.26 -118.27
N PRO A 1171 -12.69 -43.65 -116.98
CA PRO A 1171 -13.90 -43.48 -116.17
C PRO A 1171 -14.28 -41.99 -116.04
N PRO A 1172 -15.56 -41.66 -115.73
CA PRO A 1172 -15.97 -40.27 -115.53
C PRO A 1172 -15.27 -39.63 -114.33
N VAL A 1173 -14.79 -38.40 -114.49
CA VAL A 1173 -14.13 -37.61 -113.43
C VAL A 1173 -15.04 -36.46 -113.00
N ASP A 1174 -15.22 -36.28 -111.68
CA ASP A 1174 -15.92 -35.13 -111.13
C ASP A 1174 -14.97 -33.91 -111.07
N THR A 1175 -15.44 -32.78 -111.61
CA THR A 1175 -14.74 -31.50 -111.64
C THR A 1175 -15.59 -30.36 -111.05
N THR A 1176 -16.62 -30.71 -110.27
CA THR A 1176 -17.54 -29.78 -109.60
C THR A 1176 -16.83 -29.06 -108.45
N GLY A 1177 -16.94 -27.74 -108.38
CA GLY A 1177 -16.22 -26.89 -107.41
C GLY A 1177 -14.77 -26.59 -107.81
N TRP A 1178 -14.09 -27.51 -108.50
CA TRP A 1178 -12.67 -27.40 -108.81
C TRP A 1178 -12.35 -26.41 -109.95
N SER A 1179 -11.34 -25.58 -109.72
CA SER A 1179 -10.77 -24.64 -110.68
C SER A 1179 -9.41 -25.13 -111.25
N GLY A 1180 -9.00 -24.55 -112.39
CA GLY A 1180 -7.68 -24.81 -112.99
C GLY A 1180 -7.45 -26.25 -113.50
N VAL A 1181 -8.52 -27.00 -113.77
CA VAL A 1181 -8.42 -28.45 -114.03
C VAL A 1181 -7.67 -28.78 -115.32
N ARG A 1182 -6.71 -29.70 -115.23
CA ARG A 1182 -5.87 -30.16 -116.33
C ARG A 1182 -5.63 -31.67 -116.29
N VAL A 1183 -5.23 -32.22 -117.43
CA VAL A 1183 -4.83 -33.62 -117.62
C VAL A 1183 -3.32 -33.69 -117.86
N ASP A 1184 -2.58 -34.39 -117.01
CA ASP A 1184 -1.14 -34.64 -117.17
C ASP A 1184 -0.94 -36.12 -117.60
N MET A 1185 -0.04 -36.41 -118.57
CA MET A 1185 0.29 -37.78 -119.03
C MET A 1185 1.66 -37.88 -119.73
N ASN A 1186 2.19 -39.10 -119.94
CA ASN A 1186 3.34 -39.37 -120.81
C ASN A 1186 2.90 -40.09 -122.11
N ALA A 1187 3.43 -39.72 -123.30
CA ALA A 1187 3.00 -40.32 -124.57
C ALA A 1187 4.04 -40.30 -125.72
N HIS A 1188 3.90 -41.20 -126.72
CA HIS A 1188 4.64 -41.17 -128.00
C HIS A 1188 4.06 -42.02 -129.17
N PHE A 1189 4.60 -41.84 -130.38
CA PHE A 1189 4.40 -42.69 -131.56
C PHE A 1189 5.60 -43.58 -131.90
N ARG A 1190 5.53 -44.88 -131.60
CA ARG A 1190 6.65 -45.81 -131.84
C ARG A 1190 7.05 -45.95 -133.32
N LYS A 1191 6.09 -45.78 -134.24
CA LYS A 1191 6.31 -45.49 -135.66
C LYS A 1191 5.14 -44.66 -136.17
N ASN A 1192 5.46 -43.59 -136.87
CA ASN A 1192 4.61 -42.74 -137.69
C ASN A 1192 5.32 -42.69 -139.07
N THR A 1193 4.58 -42.86 -140.16
CA THR A 1193 5.19 -42.96 -141.52
C THR A 1193 4.68 -41.88 -142.49
N LEU A 1194 3.78 -41.00 -142.04
CA LEU A 1194 3.19 -39.91 -142.80
C LEU A 1194 2.94 -38.73 -141.84
N SER A 1195 3.33 -37.50 -142.19
CA SER A 1195 3.33 -36.31 -141.33
C SER A 1195 1.93 -35.74 -140.97
N CYS A 1196 0.97 -36.64 -140.74
CA CYS A 1196 -0.43 -36.41 -140.43
C CYS A 1196 -1.01 -37.53 -139.54
N GLU A 1197 -0.17 -38.44 -139.03
CA GLU A 1197 -0.55 -39.50 -138.09
C GLU A 1197 -0.36 -39.03 -136.63
N TYR A 1198 -1.42 -39.12 -135.83
CA TYR A 1198 -1.47 -38.55 -134.47
C TYR A 1198 -2.33 -39.40 -133.51
N MET A 1199 -2.19 -39.09 -132.22
CA MET A 1199 -3.12 -39.46 -131.14
C MET A 1199 -3.75 -38.20 -130.59
N ASP A 1200 -5.04 -38.24 -130.28
CA ASP A 1200 -5.84 -37.08 -129.89
C ASP A 1200 -6.52 -37.38 -128.55
N LEU A 1201 -6.22 -36.56 -127.54
CA LEU A 1201 -6.97 -36.52 -126.28
C LEU A 1201 -8.26 -35.75 -126.55
N GLN A 1202 -9.38 -36.44 -126.44
CA GLN A 1202 -10.71 -35.89 -126.66
C GLN A 1202 -11.55 -35.93 -125.38
N TRP A 1203 -12.45 -34.97 -125.25
CA TRP A 1203 -13.46 -34.91 -124.21
C TRP A 1203 -14.87 -34.89 -124.83
N TRP A 1204 -15.88 -35.30 -124.08
CA TRP A 1204 -17.27 -35.28 -124.52
C TRP A 1204 -17.98 -34.00 -124.06
N ASP A 1205 -18.46 -33.20 -125.01
CA ASP A 1205 -19.15 -31.92 -124.72
C ASP A 1205 -20.65 -32.05 -124.42
N GLY A 1206 -21.18 -33.28 -124.44
CA GLY A 1206 -22.60 -33.61 -124.34
C GLY A 1206 -23.23 -34.07 -125.66
N ALA A 1207 -22.69 -33.66 -126.81
CA ALA A 1207 -23.22 -33.95 -128.15
C ALA A 1207 -22.17 -34.53 -129.12
N ALA A 1208 -20.89 -34.19 -128.96
CA ALA A 1208 -19.78 -34.61 -129.79
C ALA A 1208 -18.49 -34.82 -128.98
N TRP A 1209 -17.53 -35.51 -129.58
CA TRP A 1209 -16.17 -35.65 -129.05
C TRP A 1209 -15.29 -34.54 -129.61
N GLN A 1210 -14.79 -33.68 -128.74
CA GLN A 1210 -13.95 -32.52 -129.06
C GLN A 1210 -12.50 -32.79 -128.69
N SER A 1211 -11.55 -32.29 -129.47
CA SER A 1211 -10.12 -32.38 -129.12
C SER A 1211 -9.76 -31.41 -127.98
N ALA A 1212 -8.99 -31.88 -127.02
CA ALA A 1212 -8.28 -31.09 -126.01
C ALA A 1212 -6.78 -30.93 -126.35
N GLY A 1213 -6.20 -31.86 -127.12
CA GLY A 1213 -4.82 -31.77 -127.59
C GLY A 1213 -4.32 -33.04 -128.29
N ILE A 1214 -3.30 -32.89 -129.15
CA ILE A 1214 -2.76 -34.00 -129.95
C ILE A 1214 -1.28 -34.28 -129.67
N VAL A 1215 -0.89 -35.53 -129.88
CA VAL A 1215 0.48 -36.06 -129.78
C VAL A 1215 0.88 -36.63 -131.14
N GLU A 1216 1.94 -36.07 -131.74
CA GLU A 1216 2.44 -36.45 -133.08
C GLU A 1216 3.90 -36.97 -133.05
N THR A 1217 4.58 -36.86 -131.90
CA THR A 1217 6.02 -37.05 -131.75
C THR A 1217 6.43 -38.53 -131.63
N HIS A 1218 7.61 -38.88 -132.15
CA HIS A 1218 8.12 -40.26 -132.07
C HIS A 1218 8.76 -40.63 -130.71
N ALA A 1219 9.15 -39.62 -129.92
CA ALA A 1219 9.85 -39.79 -128.65
C ALA A 1219 8.89 -39.63 -127.47
N TRP A 1220 9.15 -40.36 -126.38
CA TRP A 1220 8.45 -40.17 -125.11
C TRP A 1220 8.63 -38.76 -124.59
N ALA A 1221 7.52 -38.09 -124.29
CA ALA A 1221 7.48 -36.79 -123.64
C ALA A 1221 6.28 -36.70 -122.67
N PRO A 1222 6.41 -35.91 -121.59
CA PRO A 1222 5.27 -35.50 -120.78
C PRO A 1222 4.44 -34.46 -121.53
N TYR A 1223 3.13 -34.53 -121.31
CA TYR A 1223 2.12 -33.62 -121.85
C TYR A 1223 1.21 -33.17 -120.71
N SER A 1224 0.87 -31.88 -120.70
CA SER A 1224 -0.11 -31.29 -119.79
C SER A 1224 -1.13 -30.53 -120.62
N PHE A 1225 -2.39 -30.94 -120.52
CA PHE A 1225 -3.51 -30.40 -121.28
C PHE A 1225 -4.50 -29.76 -120.32
N ASN A 1226 -4.48 -28.43 -120.24
CA ASN A 1226 -5.52 -27.67 -119.54
C ASN A 1226 -6.86 -27.94 -120.22
N LEU A 1227 -7.88 -28.32 -119.46
CA LEU A 1227 -9.19 -28.60 -120.01
C LEU A 1227 -9.92 -27.27 -120.30
N PRO A 1228 -10.66 -27.17 -121.42
CA PRO A 1228 -11.38 -25.95 -121.77
C PRO A 1228 -12.53 -25.71 -120.78
N ALA A 1229 -13.01 -24.46 -120.68
CA ALA A 1229 -14.03 -24.07 -119.70
C ALA A 1229 -15.32 -24.92 -119.73
N GLY A 1230 -15.70 -25.47 -120.90
CA GLY A 1230 -16.86 -26.37 -121.03
C GLY A 1230 -16.67 -27.78 -120.43
N ALA A 1231 -15.47 -28.11 -119.98
CA ALA A 1231 -15.13 -29.36 -119.29
C ALA A 1231 -14.95 -29.17 -117.77
N LEU A 1232 -15.00 -27.93 -117.27
CA LEU A 1232 -14.96 -27.60 -115.83
C LEU A 1232 -16.36 -27.66 -115.22
N GLY A 1233 -16.47 -27.92 -113.91
CA GLY A 1233 -17.77 -27.98 -113.24
C GLY A 1233 -18.66 -29.15 -113.68
N ASN A 1234 -18.08 -30.17 -114.30
CA ASN A 1234 -18.78 -31.33 -114.83
C ASN A 1234 -18.62 -32.53 -113.86
N PRO A 1235 -19.72 -33.07 -113.29
CA PRO A 1235 -19.67 -34.18 -112.33
C PRO A 1235 -19.40 -35.56 -112.96
N ALA A 1236 -19.31 -35.66 -114.29
CA ALA A 1236 -19.09 -36.92 -115.00
C ALA A 1236 -18.28 -36.70 -116.29
N LEU A 1237 -17.20 -35.92 -116.20
CA LEU A 1237 -16.38 -35.58 -117.37
C LEU A 1237 -15.80 -36.85 -118.02
N SER A 1238 -16.15 -37.09 -119.27
CA SER A 1238 -15.68 -38.24 -120.04
C SER A 1238 -14.53 -37.88 -120.96
N LEU A 1239 -13.37 -38.51 -120.75
CA LEU A 1239 -12.12 -38.28 -121.48
C LEU A 1239 -11.69 -39.54 -122.24
N ARG A 1240 -11.16 -39.39 -123.46
CA ARG A 1240 -10.69 -40.51 -124.29
C ARG A 1240 -9.47 -40.16 -125.14
N LEU A 1241 -8.75 -41.19 -125.58
CA LEU A 1241 -7.62 -41.09 -126.50
C LEU A 1241 -7.90 -41.90 -127.76
N ILE A 1242 -7.70 -41.32 -128.94
CA ILE A 1242 -7.97 -41.93 -130.26
C ILE A 1242 -6.78 -41.76 -131.21
N THR A 1243 -6.54 -42.71 -132.13
CA THR A 1243 -5.49 -42.59 -133.16
C THR A 1243 -5.97 -42.88 -134.59
N ASN A 1244 -5.35 -42.21 -135.57
CA ASN A 1244 -5.70 -42.27 -136.99
C ASN A 1244 -4.77 -43.14 -137.88
N SER A 1245 -3.72 -43.75 -137.30
CA SER A 1245 -2.66 -44.53 -137.99
C SER A 1245 -3.18 -45.64 -138.93
N LYS A 1246 -2.40 -46.00 -139.97
CA LYS A 1246 -2.83 -46.85 -141.11
C LYS A 1246 -1.99 -48.12 -141.37
N GLY A 1247 -0.68 -48.10 -141.10
CA GLY A 1247 0.26 -49.20 -141.33
C GLY A 1247 0.23 -50.30 -140.27
N LYS A 1248 0.67 -51.51 -140.63
CA LYS A 1248 0.66 -52.66 -139.70
C LYS A 1248 1.66 -52.55 -138.53
N ALA A 1249 2.63 -51.63 -138.61
CA ALA A 1249 3.73 -51.50 -137.64
C ALA A 1249 3.67 -50.24 -136.75
N GLU A 1250 2.80 -49.28 -137.10
CA GLU A 1250 2.56 -48.02 -136.41
C GLU A 1250 1.69 -48.21 -135.16
N LYS A 1251 1.94 -47.39 -134.13
CA LYS A 1251 1.37 -47.53 -132.78
C LYS A 1251 1.45 -46.19 -132.04
N ALA A 1252 0.38 -45.83 -131.35
CA ALA A 1252 0.38 -44.83 -130.29
C ALA A 1252 0.54 -45.54 -128.93
N GLU A 1253 1.34 -44.97 -128.03
CA GLU A 1253 1.73 -45.55 -126.74
C GLU A 1253 1.74 -44.45 -125.66
N LEU A 1254 1.21 -44.72 -124.45
CA LEU A 1254 1.12 -43.75 -123.34
C LEU A 1254 1.21 -44.39 -121.94
N ASP A 1255 1.41 -43.56 -120.91
CA ASP A 1255 1.49 -43.85 -119.47
C ASP A 1255 1.08 -42.65 -118.58
N ASP A 1256 1.00 -42.89 -117.26
CA ASP A 1256 0.92 -41.87 -116.19
C ASP A 1256 -0.23 -40.84 -116.28
N PHE A 1257 -1.48 -41.27 -116.49
CA PHE A 1257 -2.61 -40.36 -116.73
C PHE A 1257 -3.21 -39.81 -115.42
N ALA A 1258 -3.19 -38.49 -115.20
CA ALA A 1258 -3.71 -37.84 -113.99
C ALA A 1258 -4.55 -36.58 -114.28
N VAL A 1259 -5.46 -36.24 -113.36
CA VAL A 1259 -6.32 -35.04 -113.36
C VAL A 1259 -6.21 -34.32 -112.02
N ILE A 1260 -5.92 -33.01 -112.06
CA ILE A 1260 -5.53 -32.19 -110.90
C ILE A 1260 -6.37 -30.90 -110.89
N GLY A 1261 -6.70 -30.36 -109.72
CA GLY A 1261 -7.51 -29.14 -109.57
C GLY A 1261 -7.20 -28.35 -108.28
N ILE A 1262 -7.74 -27.14 -108.19
CA ILE A 1262 -7.63 -26.23 -107.04
C ILE A 1262 -9.04 -25.94 -106.51
N GLU A 1263 -9.23 -26.08 -105.20
CA GLU A 1263 -10.50 -25.85 -104.48
C GLU A 1263 -10.85 -24.36 -104.39
#